data_AF-A0A934C1E9-F1
#
_entry.id   AF-A0A934C1E9-F1
#
_cell.length_a   1.000
_cell.length_b   1.000
_cell.length_c   1.000
_cell.angle_alpha   90.00
_cell.angle_beta   90.00
_cell.angle_gamma   90.00
#
_symmetry.space_group_name_H-M   'P 1'
#
loop_
_entity.id
_entity.type
_entity.pdbx_description
1 polymer ?
#
loop_
_entity_poly.entity_id
_entity_poly.type
_entity_poly.pdbx_seq_one_letter_code
_entity_poly.pdbx_strand_id
1 'polypeptide(L)'
;MPQFSLPSFQPVLVALALGVASFSDAADLSKGRPPLVLDARIGPSLRLGDDPSLLPSTQRGQAEPHLIRSATDPSLLLATFQEGRFPDAGAVSCGYAVSRDGGLTWRRALVPSLVALNGGRYNRATDPVAGAGPQGELYLQNLVSIDGAFNLGGLVISRSLDGGDTWTPPMTIFESAVATTFPDKNWLAVNDYPGRPNSGRLVSTWTNFLRNAAGATLSANIVASVSDDRGSTWSAPVPVTPANSVNQGSQPLFLPDGSLGLVYITFLNPANVTTLALDYKRSVDGGRSFPAAPTRIVPLLEGWDDPQLRDGVFLPSAAVARSAGTIFVSYVAMLAGTPRVFVTHSTDSGATWNAPIVVSDQPAGISVMNPAVATSADGRTVAVVFMDKRDAPNGRDFVDNYLALSFDGGITWQPNLRLTDQSSELRYGPQTSRGVMLGDYFAVVPSPTLNEPWVAIWCDTRTGDADPFVARFAPVPEASFDAWRIARFRAADHTTAGRSSAAGDPDGDGLSNLFEYQLGTDPLAADHGDPFVVEHLPSGGYSVSWTQRAALPEPPLFRVAANPAGEPTLGGGRSPTLLPPIGLEWRTAEVRQGVGTSASLAFQVEADGLTGSRFPALNLPGPGTAFGTDARLVNLSTRAVTGDGTSPPIVGFVLDGPKSVLVRAAGPALAALGLRNVLADPRLSLSSASSTLALANDNWSSGNTTPALFSRLGAFPFAPGSLDAALLVSLEARSYSVVVTSPEGSRGVAIVEAYDAETRPGAAGGARFANLSTRGEAGAGADALIAGFVLSGTEPRRVLIRAVGPGLGQFGMSGYLPDPRVEIFRGDQLLASNDDWERGRSPAAVAASAQQVGAFALPRSSLDAALLLTLPPGAYTAIVTGADGRSGLALIEIYDAD
;
A
#
# COMPACT_ATOMS: atom_id res chain seq x y z
N MET A 1 27.72 33.80 62.39
CA MET A 1 26.24 33.87 62.50
C MET A 1 25.77 35.16 61.83
N PRO A 2 24.78 35.14 60.93
CA PRO A 2 24.44 34.10 59.97
C PRO A 2 24.52 34.58 58.50
N GLN A 3 24.60 33.58 57.62
CA GLN A 3 24.58 33.63 56.16
C GLN A 3 23.18 34.00 55.63
N PHE A 4 23.13 34.75 54.53
CA PHE A 4 22.03 34.67 53.55
C PHE A 4 22.64 34.75 52.15
N SER A 5 22.79 33.59 51.52
CA SER A 5 23.11 33.42 50.10
C SER A 5 21.85 32.95 49.39
N LEU A 6 21.44 33.72 48.38
CA LEU A 6 20.34 33.41 47.46
C LEU A 6 20.66 32.11 46.69
N PRO A 7 19.69 31.21 46.46
CA PRO A 7 19.92 30.02 45.66
C PRO A 7 19.98 30.38 44.18
N SER A 8 21.03 29.89 43.52
CA SER A 8 21.19 29.85 42.08
C SER A 8 20.12 28.94 41.46
N PHE A 9 19.43 29.42 40.44
CA PHE A 9 18.65 28.60 39.53
C PHE A 9 19.61 27.75 38.69
N GLN A 10 19.65 26.45 38.97
CA GLN A 10 20.18 25.42 38.07
C GLN A 10 19.01 24.95 37.19
N PRO A 11 19.14 24.90 35.86
CA PRO A 11 18.17 24.20 35.02
C PRO A 11 18.27 22.69 35.34
N VAL A 12 17.14 22.11 35.74
CA VAL A 12 16.99 20.67 35.91
C VAL A 12 17.11 20.03 34.53
N LEU A 13 18.29 19.50 34.22
CA LEU A 13 18.50 18.57 33.13
C LEU A 13 17.85 17.25 33.55
N VAL A 14 16.64 16.98 33.07
CA VAL A 14 16.04 15.65 33.18
C VAL A 14 16.79 14.75 32.20
N ALA A 15 17.83 14.10 32.70
CA ALA A 15 18.48 13.00 32.00
C ALA A 15 17.53 11.80 32.01
N LEU A 16 16.80 11.58 30.90
CA LEU A 16 16.23 10.27 30.61
C LEU A 16 17.38 9.30 30.41
N ALA A 17 17.62 8.46 31.41
CA ALA A 17 18.48 7.29 31.30
C ALA A 17 17.83 6.30 30.33
N LEU A 18 18.18 6.38 29.05
CA LEU A 18 17.97 5.29 28.10
C LEU A 18 18.84 4.12 28.54
N GLY A 19 18.20 3.09 29.07
CA GLY A 19 18.83 1.81 29.38
C GLY A 19 19.40 1.22 28.09
N VAL A 20 20.73 1.11 28.04
CA VAL A 20 21.43 0.40 26.99
C VAL A 20 21.15 -1.09 27.20
N ALA A 21 20.15 -1.63 26.49
CA ALA A 21 20.05 -3.06 26.27
C ALA A 21 21.17 -3.46 25.31
N SER A 22 22.20 -4.10 25.84
CA SER A 22 23.23 -4.76 25.04
C SER A 22 22.62 -5.96 24.32
N PHE A 23 22.13 -5.76 23.10
CA PHE A 23 21.87 -6.86 22.18
C PHE A 23 23.21 -7.28 21.58
N SER A 24 23.86 -8.25 22.21
CA SER A 24 24.93 -9.03 21.61
C SER A 24 24.31 -10.14 20.77
N ASP A 25 23.78 -9.79 19.61
CA ASP A 25 23.65 -10.73 18.50
C ASP A 25 24.01 -9.97 17.23
N ALA A 26 25.03 -10.45 16.54
CA ALA A 26 25.38 -10.01 15.21
C ALA A 26 24.24 -10.43 14.27
N ALA A 27 23.20 -9.61 14.23
CA ALA A 27 22.14 -9.71 13.25
C ALA A 27 22.80 -9.67 11.87
N ASP A 28 22.42 -10.63 11.04
CA ASP A 28 22.75 -10.73 9.63
C ASP A 28 22.58 -9.35 8.95
N LEU A 29 23.70 -8.63 8.76
CA LEU A 29 23.76 -7.33 8.05
C LEU A 29 23.39 -7.48 6.56
N SER A 30 22.86 -8.63 6.13
CA SER A 30 22.32 -8.87 4.79
C SER A 30 20.88 -8.48 4.56
N LYS A 31 20.17 -8.06 5.61
CA LYS A 31 18.81 -7.54 5.52
C LYS A 31 18.78 -6.22 6.28
N GLY A 32 18.30 -5.16 5.63
CA GLY A 32 18.36 -3.78 6.13
C GLY A 32 17.84 -3.60 7.56
N ARG A 33 18.13 -2.43 8.15
CA ARG A 33 17.60 -2.07 9.48
C ARG A 33 16.06 -2.23 9.50
N PRO A 34 15.45 -2.56 10.65
CA PRO A 34 14.00 -2.56 10.79
C PRO A 34 13.41 -1.23 10.30
N PRO A 35 12.17 -1.22 9.74
CA PRO A 35 11.52 0.01 9.32
C PRO A 35 11.49 1.03 10.47
N LEU A 36 11.76 2.30 10.18
CA LEU A 36 11.74 3.38 11.15
C LEU A 36 10.37 4.08 11.16
N VAL A 37 9.90 4.49 12.34
CA VAL A 37 8.78 5.44 12.44
C VAL A 37 9.25 6.82 11.95
N LEU A 38 8.70 7.26 10.82
CA LEU A 38 9.02 8.56 10.22
C LEU A 38 8.29 9.70 10.93
N ASP A 39 8.79 10.94 10.73
CA ASP A 39 8.06 12.15 11.14
C ASP A 39 6.64 12.12 10.55
N ALA A 40 5.64 12.53 11.33
CA ALA A 40 4.24 12.40 10.93
C ALA A 40 3.89 13.17 9.64
N ARG A 41 4.69 14.18 9.26
CA ARG A 41 4.56 14.89 7.97
C ARG A 41 4.89 14.02 6.76
N ILE A 42 5.53 12.87 6.96
CA ILE A 42 6.04 12.00 5.92
C ILE A 42 5.18 10.73 5.87
N GLY A 43 4.73 10.40 4.67
CA GLY A 43 4.02 9.15 4.37
C GLY A 43 5.00 7.99 4.13
N PRO A 44 4.50 6.75 4.04
CA PRO A 44 5.33 5.59 3.80
C PRO A 44 6.05 5.68 2.44
N SER A 45 7.19 4.99 2.33
CA SER A 45 7.86 4.83 1.04
C SER A 45 7.10 3.83 0.18
N LEU A 46 6.63 4.25 -0.99
CA LEU A 46 5.84 3.45 -1.91
C LEU A 46 6.68 3.06 -3.13
N ARG A 47 6.77 1.76 -3.41
CA ARG A 47 7.38 1.24 -4.64
C ARG A 47 6.50 1.59 -5.85
N LEU A 48 7.10 1.99 -6.97
CA LEU A 48 6.37 2.39 -8.17
C LEU A 48 5.88 1.18 -9.01
N GLY A 49 5.42 0.11 -8.36
CA GLY A 49 4.92 -1.11 -9.00
C GLY A 49 6.02 -2.10 -9.41
N ASP A 50 5.59 -3.29 -9.82
CA ASP A 50 6.48 -4.38 -10.23
C ASP A 50 7.26 -4.08 -11.52
N ASP A 51 8.44 -4.69 -11.62
CA ASP A 51 9.24 -4.63 -12.83
C ASP A 51 8.46 -5.16 -14.04
N PRO A 52 8.52 -4.48 -15.20
CA PRO A 52 7.95 -4.98 -16.42
C PRO A 52 8.47 -6.39 -16.76
N SER A 53 7.55 -7.29 -17.10
CA SER A 53 7.85 -8.70 -17.39
C SER A 53 8.75 -8.89 -18.62
N LEU A 54 8.80 -7.92 -19.52
CA LEU A 54 9.70 -7.90 -20.68
C LEU A 54 11.17 -7.74 -20.30
N LEU A 55 11.48 -7.18 -19.12
CA LEU A 55 12.88 -7.02 -18.71
C LEU A 55 13.54 -8.38 -18.46
N PRO A 56 14.82 -8.56 -18.87
CA PRO A 56 15.56 -9.78 -18.58
C PRO A 56 15.66 -10.01 -17.07
N SER A 57 15.47 -11.25 -16.62
CA SER A 57 15.55 -11.61 -15.19
C SER A 57 16.92 -11.33 -14.55
N THR A 58 17.96 -11.21 -15.36
CA THR A 58 19.34 -10.93 -14.92
C THR A 58 19.72 -9.45 -14.96
N GLN A 59 18.81 -8.58 -15.39
CA GLN A 59 19.09 -7.17 -15.66
C GLN A 59 17.86 -6.32 -15.33
N ARG A 60 17.62 -6.10 -14.04
CA ARG A 60 16.44 -5.38 -13.54
C ARG A 60 16.79 -4.03 -12.93
N GLY A 61 17.85 -3.91 -12.14
CA GLY A 61 18.23 -2.67 -11.44
C GLY A 61 17.95 -1.35 -12.17
N GLN A 62 17.18 -0.49 -11.49
CA GLN A 62 16.76 0.83 -11.94
C GLN A 62 17.67 1.95 -11.41
N ALA A 63 17.69 3.07 -12.13
CA ALA A 63 18.48 4.25 -11.76
C ALA A 63 17.89 5.54 -12.36
N GLU A 64 18.33 6.69 -11.86
CA GLU A 64 18.03 8.03 -12.41
C GLU A 64 16.52 8.31 -12.56
N PRO A 65 15.78 8.32 -11.45
CA PRO A 65 14.37 8.66 -11.51
C PRO A 65 14.17 10.17 -11.71
N HIS A 66 13.09 10.54 -12.38
CA HIS A 66 12.58 11.91 -12.45
C HIS A 66 11.06 11.89 -12.27
N LEU A 67 10.50 12.99 -11.76
CA LEU A 67 9.09 13.12 -11.45
C LEU A 67 8.60 14.52 -11.87
N ILE A 68 7.41 14.57 -12.45
CA ILE A 68 6.70 15.81 -12.75
C ILE A 68 5.25 15.70 -12.29
N ARG A 69 4.66 16.84 -11.92
CA ARG A 69 3.25 16.98 -11.55
C ARG A 69 2.56 17.91 -12.54
N SER A 70 1.34 17.56 -12.95
CA SER A 70 0.53 18.45 -13.77
C SER A 70 0.07 19.68 -12.96
N ALA A 71 0.28 20.87 -13.51
CA ALA A 71 -0.18 22.11 -12.88
C ALA A 71 -1.70 22.30 -12.97
N THR A 72 -2.37 21.65 -13.93
CA THR A 72 -3.83 21.75 -14.12
C THR A 72 -4.61 20.64 -13.45
N ASP A 73 -3.98 19.48 -13.25
CA ASP A 73 -4.53 18.37 -12.47
C ASP A 73 -3.47 17.91 -11.45
N PRO A 74 -3.50 18.48 -10.24
CA PRO A 74 -2.56 18.12 -9.19
C PRO A 74 -2.57 16.63 -8.80
N SER A 75 -3.64 15.89 -9.11
CA SER A 75 -3.69 14.45 -8.84
C SER A 75 -2.89 13.61 -9.84
N LEU A 76 -2.54 14.19 -10.99
CA LEU A 76 -1.78 13.55 -12.06
C LEU A 76 -0.28 13.78 -11.88
N LEU A 77 0.45 12.69 -11.65
CA LEU A 77 1.90 12.65 -11.60
C LEU A 77 2.47 11.67 -12.62
N LEU A 78 3.62 12.02 -13.17
CA LEU A 78 4.38 11.17 -14.10
C LEU A 78 5.82 11.02 -13.59
N ALA A 79 6.19 9.80 -13.26
CA ALA A 79 7.54 9.39 -12.95
C ALA A 79 8.20 8.70 -14.16
N THR A 80 9.51 8.76 -14.26
CA THR A 80 10.30 8.02 -15.25
C THR A 80 11.67 7.66 -14.70
N PHE A 81 12.28 6.58 -15.17
CA PHE A 81 13.53 6.03 -14.64
C PHE A 81 14.13 5.03 -15.64
N GLN A 82 15.42 4.74 -15.50
CA GLN A 82 16.07 3.67 -16.26
C GLN A 82 15.58 2.30 -15.81
N GLU A 83 15.47 1.36 -16.75
CA GLU A 83 15.00 -0.01 -16.53
C GLU A 83 16.08 -1.00 -17.00
N GLY A 84 16.73 -1.70 -16.06
CA GLY A 84 17.83 -2.62 -16.35
C GLY A 84 19.14 -1.93 -16.73
N ARG A 85 19.73 -1.16 -15.82
CA ARG A 85 20.98 -0.39 -16.02
C ARG A 85 22.19 -1.29 -16.26
N PHE A 86 22.85 -1.16 -17.40
CA PHE A 86 24.08 -1.92 -17.71
C PHE A 86 25.31 -1.42 -16.93
N PRO A 87 26.38 -2.20 -16.77
CA PRO A 87 27.60 -1.69 -16.13
C PRO A 87 28.39 -0.65 -16.94
N ASP A 88 28.33 -0.73 -18.28
CA ASP A 88 29.12 0.07 -19.22
C ASP A 88 28.42 1.39 -19.59
N ALA A 89 27.18 1.36 -20.08
CA ALA A 89 26.41 2.56 -20.41
C ALA A 89 24.92 2.28 -20.70
N GLY A 90 24.06 3.22 -20.33
CA GLY A 90 22.60 3.16 -20.49
C GLY A 90 21.92 1.95 -19.84
N ALA A 91 20.67 1.73 -20.21
CA ALA A 91 19.84 0.65 -19.71
C ALA A 91 19.18 -0.13 -20.84
N VAL A 92 18.59 -1.27 -20.49
CA VAL A 92 17.79 -2.09 -21.41
C VAL A 92 16.70 -1.24 -22.06
N SER A 93 16.01 -0.43 -21.25
CA SER A 93 15.03 0.57 -21.68
C SER A 93 14.93 1.69 -20.64
N CYS A 94 14.08 2.67 -20.89
CA CYS A 94 13.50 3.51 -19.84
C CYS A 94 12.05 3.08 -19.57
N GLY A 95 11.60 3.32 -18.34
CA GLY A 95 10.25 3.10 -17.86
C GLY A 95 9.58 4.40 -17.42
N TYR A 96 8.27 4.35 -17.26
CA TYR A 96 7.47 5.41 -16.67
C TYR A 96 6.45 4.83 -15.70
N ALA A 97 6.01 5.64 -14.75
CA ALA A 97 4.88 5.33 -13.89
C ALA A 97 3.93 6.51 -13.78
N VAL A 98 2.63 6.25 -13.80
CA VAL A 98 1.59 7.29 -13.70
C VAL A 98 0.78 7.08 -12.43
N SER A 99 0.55 8.18 -11.70
CA SER A 99 -0.44 8.26 -10.63
C SER A 99 -1.52 9.27 -11.00
N ARG A 100 -2.77 8.95 -10.65
CA ARG A 100 -3.96 9.81 -10.84
C ARG A 100 -4.66 10.13 -9.51
N ASP A 101 -3.93 9.96 -8.42
CA ASP A 101 -4.46 10.07 -7.07
C ASP A 101 -3.49 10.79 -6.11
N GLY A 102 -2.63 11.65 -6.66
CA GLY A 102 -1.69 12.43 -5.86
C GLY A 102 -0.53 11.59 -5.30
N GLY A 103 -0.19 10.47 -5.96
CA GLY A 103 0.97 9.64 -5.66
C GLY A 103 0.72 8.44 -4.76
N LEU A 104 -0.54 8.04 -4.51
CA LEU A 104 -0.85 6.87 -3.68
C LEU A 104 -0.76 5.56 -4.44
N THR A 105 -1.22 5.53 -5.68
CA THR A 105 -1.14 4.35 -6.54
C THR A 105 -0.48 4.70 -7.86
N TRP A 106 0.27 3.73 -8.39
CA TRP A 106 1.12 3.93 -9.57
C TRP A 106 0.92 2.78 -10.56
N ARG A 107 0.81 3.12 -11.85
CA ARG A 107 0.86 2.17 -12.95
C ARG A 107 2.19 2.34 -13.69
N ARG A 108 3.08 1.35 -13.57
CA ARG A 108 4.39 1.31 -14.24
C ARG A 108 4.35 0.55 -15.57
N ALA A 109 5.12 1.04 -16.54
CA ALA A 109 5.31 0.40 -17.83
C ALA A 109 6.63 0.86 -18.48
N LEU A 110 7.09 0.13 -19.50
CA LEU A 110 8.19 0.60 -20.36
C LEU A 110 7.70 1.70 -21.32
N VAL A 111 8.57 2.65 -21.67
CA VAL A 111 8.28 3.66 -22.70
C VAL A 111 7.99 2.95 -24.03
N PRO A 112 6.78 3.06 -24.61
CA PRO A 112 6.39 2.23 -25.75
C PRO A 112 7.23 2.48 -27.00
N SER A 113 7.54 1.41 -27.74
CA SER A 113 8.26 1.47 -29.02
C SER A 113 9.60 2.23 -28.97
N LEU A 114 10.29 2.20 -27.82
CA LEU A 114 11.56 2.88 -27.63
C LEU A 114 12.72 2.02 -28.14
N VAL A 115 12.88 0.83 -27.56
CA VAL A 115 13.99 -0.08 -27.87
C VAL A 115 13.49 -1.34 -28.55
N ALA A 116 14.38 -2.11 -29.19
CA ALA A 116 14.02 -3.35 -29.88
C ALA A 116 13.19 -4.32 -29.00
N LEU A 117 13.48 -4.38 -27.69
CA LEU A 117 12.76 -5.20 -26.72
C LEU A 117 11.25 -4.96 -26.71
N ASN A 118 10.81 -3.72 -26.92
CA ASN A 118 9.40 -3.33 -26.89
C ASN A 118 8.93 -2.67 -28.20
N GLY A 119 9.50 -3.12 -29.32
CA GLY A 119 9.05 -2.77 -30.67
C GLY A 119 9.60 -1.44 -31.23
N GLY A 120 10.63 -0.88 -30.60
CA GLY A 120 11.35 0.30 -31.07
C GLY A 120 12.60 -0.02 -31.90
N ARG A 121 13.31 1.03 -32.31
CA ARG A 121 14.50 0.92 -33.19
C ARG A 121 15.84 1.08 -32.47
N TYR A 122 15.84 1.56 -31.23
CA TYR A 122 17.06 1.86 -30.50
C TYR A 122 17.60 0.65 -29.75
N ASN A 123 18.92 0.60 -29.57
CA ASN A 123 19.59 -0.53 -28.92
C ASN A 123 19.53 -0.47 -27.39
N ARG A 124 19.59 0.75 -26.83
CA ARG A 124 19.55 1.05 -25.39
C ARG A 124 18.89 2.41 -25.19
N ALA A 125 18.41 2.68 -23.98
CA ALA A 125 17.89 3.98 -23.57
C ALA A 125 18.38 4.35 -22.17
N THR A 126 18.43 5.64 -21.85
CA THR A 126 18.95 6.19 -20.59
C THR A 126 18.47 7.64 -20.38
N ASP A 127 18.85 8.22 -19.24
CA ASP A 127 18.69 9.63 -18.87
C ASP A 127 17.26 10.15 -19.13
N PRO A 128 16.23 9.45 -18.62
CA PRO A 128 14.86 9.84 -18.88
C PRO A 128 14.48 11.07 -18.05
N VAL A 129 13.72 11.98 -18.67
CA VAL A 129 13.16 13.19 -18.03
C VAL A 129 11.71 13.35 -18.44
N ALA A 130 10.86 13.69 -17.48
CA ALA A 130 9.41 13.82 -17.64
C ALA A 130 8.97 15.29 -17.72
N GLY A 131 7.91 15.57 -18.48
CA GLY A 131 7.30 16.90 -18.58
C GLY A 131 5.77 16.84 -18.60
N ALA A 132 5.11 17.92 -18.17
CA ALA A 132 3.66 18.07 -18.20
C ALA A 132 3.29 19.40 -18.88
N GLY A 133 2.30 19.36 -19.77
CA GLY A 133 1.79 20.50 -20.52
C GLY A 133 0.63 21.22 -19.83
N PRO A 134 0.28 22.43 -20.28
CA PRO A 134 -0.80 23.24 -19.71
C PRO A 134 -2.21 22.70 -19.98
N GLN A 135 -2.37 21.61 -20.75
CA GLN A 135 -3.66 20.99 -21.03
C GLN A 135 -3.70 19.52 -20.56
N GLY A 136 -2.80 19.15 -19.65
CA GLY A 136 -2.65 17.77 -19.15
C GLY A 136 -1.90 16.84 -20.10
N GLU A 137 -1.21 17.38 -21.12
CA GLU A 137 -0.31 16.57 -21.94
C GLU A 137 0.86 16.07 -21.10
N LEU A 138 1.33 14.86 -21.39
CA LEU A 138 2.47 14.26 -20.71
C LEU A 138 3.58 13.95 -21.72
N TYR A 139 4.83 14.12 -21.29
CA TYR A 139 6.01 13.99 -22.14
C TYR A 139 7.09 13.16 -21.46
N LEU A 140 7.73 12.27 -22.22
CA LEU A 140 8.86 11.46 -21.80
C LEU A 140 10.02 11.66 -22.78
N GLN A 141 11.04 12.40 -22.35
CA GLN A 141 12.28 12.58 -23.10
C GLN A 141 13.29 11.51 -22.68
N ASN A 142 14.02 10.92 -23.62
CA ASN A 142 15.03 9.89 -23.37
C ASN A 142 16.27 10.10 -24.24
N LEU A 143 17.45 9.81 -23.69
CA LEU A 143 18.65 9.55 -24.47
C LEU A 143 18.62 8.10 -24.95
N VAL A 144 18.93 7.89 -26.23
CA VAL A 144 18.86 6.58 -26.88
C VAL A 144 20.14 6.26 -27.65
N SER A 145 20.44 4.97 -27.76
CA SER A 145 21.52 4.46 -28.60
C SER A 145 21.04 4.12 -30.00
N ILE A 146 21.68 4.70 -31.00
CA ILE A 146 21.45 4.38 -32.40
C ILE A 146 22.24 3.14 -32.81
N ASP A 147 23.45 2.95 -32.27
CA ASP A 147 24.32 1.80 -32.54
C ASP A 147 24.45 0.85 -31.34
N GLY A 148 24.99 -0.35 -31.56
CA GLY A 148 25.14 -1.35 -30.50
C GLY A 148 26.24 -1.03 -29.47
N ALA A 149 27.18 -0.14 -29.82
CA ALA A 149 28.31 0.22 -28.98
C ALA A 149 28.12 1.54 -28.20
N PHE A 150 26.94 2.17 -28.29
CA PHE A 150 26.61 3.41 -27.60
C PHE A 150 27.52 4.60 -27.97
N ASN A 151 28.03 4.61 -29.22
CA ASN A 151 28.85 5.71 -29.74
C ASN A 151 28.00 6.76 -30.47
N LEU A 152 26.84 6.37 -31.01
CA LEU A 152 25.89 7.25 -31.67
C LEU A 152 24.66 7.41 -30.77
N GLY A 153 24.54 8.57 -30.15
CA GLY A 153 23.40 8.93 -29.30
C GLY A 153 22.32 9.72 -30.05
N GLY A 154 21.11 9.69 -29.52
CA GLY A 154 20.01 10.56 -29.94
C GLY A 154 19.12 10.95 -28.77
N LEU A 155 18.38 12.04 -28.92
CA LEU A 155 17.36 12.47 -27.98
C LEU A 155 16.00 12.32 -28.65
N VAL A 156 15.06 11.66 -27.97
CA VAL A 156 13.71 11.42 -28.45
C VAL A 156 12.68 11.78 -27.40
N ILE A 157 11.46 12.06 -27.83
CA ILE A 157 10.33 12.36 -26.95
C ILE A 157 9.09 11.55 -27.34
N SER A 158 8.42 10.98 -26.35
CA SER A 158 7.09 10.40 -26.49
C SER A 158 6.06 11.28 -25.81
N ARG A 159 4.87 11.40 -26.39
CA ARG A 159 3.79 12.24 -25.88
C ARG A 159 2.53 11.42 -25.57
N SER A 160 1.85 11.74 -24.49
CA SER A 160 0.49 11.28 -24.18
C SER A 160 -0.46 12.48 -24.06
N LEU A 161 -1.70 12.29 -24.52
CA LEU A 161 -2.78 13.29 -24.45
C LEU A 161 -3.97 12.81 -23.59
N ASP A 162 -3.87 11.63 -22.98
CA ASP A 162 -4.93 10.95 -22.23
C ASP A 162 -4.47 10.59 -20.81
N GLY A 163 -3.57 11.39 -20.26
CA GLY A 163 -3.03 11.17 -18.92
C GLY A 163 -2.16 9.91 -18.79
N GLY A 164 -1.53 9.47 -19.87
CA GLY A 164 -0.52 8.41 -19.88
C GLY A 164 -1.03 7.01 -20.26
N ASP A 165 -2.26 6.88 -20.76
CA ASP A 165 -2.81 5.59 -21.20
C ASP A 165 -2.28 5.19 -22.57
N THR A 166 -2.17 6.14 -23.50
CA THR A 166 -1.55 5.93 -24.79
C THR A 166 -0.42 6.92 -25.05
N TRP A 167 0.57 6.47 -25.81
CA TRP A 167 1.77 7.24 -26.13
C TRP A 167 2.01 7.24 -27.65
N THR A 168 2.46 8.37 -28.18
CA THR A 168 3.01 8.42 -29.53
C THR A 168 4.26 7.53 -29.61
N PRO A 169 4.60 6.99 -30.80
CA PRO A 169 5.96 6.53 -31.06
C PRO A 169 6.99 7.64 -30.75
N PRO A 170 8.23 7.28 -30.37
CA PRO A 170 9.27 8.28 -30.10
C PRO A 170 9.50 9.20 -31.31
N MET A 171 9.42 10.50 -31.06
CA MET A 171 9.69 11.57 -32.03
C MET A 171 11.11 12.11 -31.79
N THR A 172 11.88 12.29 -32.86
CA THR A 172 13.28 12.70 -32.77
C THR A 172 13.42 14.19 -32.44
N ILE A 173 14.19 14.49 -31.39
CA ILE A 173 14.68 15.84 -31.07
C ILE A 173 16.02 16.07 -31.77
N PHE A 174 16.93 15.11 -31.64
CA PHE A 174 18.30 15.18 -32.16
C PHE A 174 18.87 13.77 -32.35
N GLU A 175 19.68 13.55 -33.40
CA GLU A 175 20.46 12.32 -33.58
C GLU A 175 21.88 12.67 -34.03
N SER A 176 22.88 12.05 -33.42
CA SER A 176 24.27 12.21 -33.82
C SER A 176 24.50 11.63 -35.21
N ALA A 177 24.99 12.46 -36.13
CA ALA A 177 25.41 12.01 -37.46
C ALA A 177 26.77 11.29 -37.47
N VAL A 178 27.62 11.54 -36.45
CA VAL A 178 28.98 11.01 -36.34
C VAL A 178 29.32 10.68 -34.88
N ALA A 179 30.15 9.66 -34.66
CA ALA A 179 30.52 9.17 -33.33
C ALA A 179 31.36 10.17 -32.50
N THR A 180 31.91 11.20 -33.14
CA THR A 180 32.64 12.27 -32.44
C THR A 180 31.70 13.28 -31.79
N THR A 181 30.38 13.19 -31.98
CA THR A 181 29.39 14.07 -31.35
C THR A 181 28.41 13.22 -30.54
N PHE A 182 28.18 13.55 -29.27
CA PHE A 182 27.30 12.76 -28.40
C PHE A 182 26.44 13.65 -27.50
N PRO A 183 25.10 13.53 -27.54
CA PRO A 183 24.22 14.23 -26.62
C PRO A 183 24.12 13.47 -25.29
N ASP A 184 24.34 14.16 -24.18
CA ASP A 184 24.20 13.56 -22.85
C ASP A 184 23.88 14.65 -21.81
N LYS A 185 23.40 14.25 -20.63
CA LYS A 185 22.90 15.16 -19.58
C LYS A 185 21.78 16.05 -20.11
N ASN A 186 20.81 15.40 -20.76
CA ASN A 186 19.65 16.07 -21.31
C ASN A 186 18.65 16.48 -20.23
N TRP A 187 17.94 17.57 -20.45
CA TRP A 187 16.82 18.00 -19.63
C TRP A 187 15.67 18.51 -20.50
N LEU A 188 14.49 18.65 -19.90
CA LEU A 188 13.28 19.11 -20.56
C LEU A 188 12.60 20.17 -19.69
N ALA A 189 12.24 21.30 -20.30
CA ALA A 189 11.31 22.26 -19.73
C ALA A 189 10.06 22.36 -20.60
N VAL A 190 8.89 22.39 -19.96
CA VAL A 190 7.60 22.63 -20.62
C VAL A 190 7.02 23.91 -20.05
N ASN A 191 6.61 24.84 -20.92
CA ASN A 191 5.92 26.05 -20.48
C ASN A 191 4.45 25.72 -20.19
N ASP A 192 4.18 25.37 -18.94
CA ASP A 192 2.85 25.01 -18.46
C ASP A 192 2.09 26.22 -17.87
N TYR A 193 2.57 27.46 -18.06
CA TYR A 193 1.85 28.66 -17.63
C TYR A 193 0.71 28.98 -18.61
N PRO A 194 -0.57 28.84 -18.22
CA PRO A 194 -1.69 29.02 -19.14
C PRO A 194 -1.78 30.48 -19.63
N GLY A 195 -1.93 30.67 -20.94
CA GLY A 195 -2.14 31.99 -21.55
C GLY A 195 -0.95 32.95 -21.48
N ARG A 196 0.23 32.48 -21.07
CA ARG A 196 1.48 33.27 -21.11
C ARG A 196 2.19 33.16 -22.46
N PRO A 197 3.09 34.10 -22.81
CA PRO A 197 3.93 33.95 -23.99
C PRO A 197 4.63 32.58 -24.00
N ASN A 198 4.67 31.95 -25.17
CA ASN A 198 5.22 30.61 -25.37
C ASN A 198 4.54 29.48 -24.56
N SER A 199 3.32 29.66 -24.05
CA SER A 199 2.57 28.60 -23.36
C SER A 199 2.47 27.35 -24.24
N GLY A 200 2.77 26.18 -23.66
CA GLY A 200 2.85 24.90 -24.36
C GLY A 200 4.16 24.63 -25.09
N ARG A 201 5.13 25.58 -25.10
CA ARG A 201 6.46 25.33 -25.67
C ARG A 201 7.23 24.29 -24.86
N LEU A 202 7.93 23.41 -25.57
CA LEU A 202 8.94 22.51 -25.02
C LEU A 202 10.33 23.05 -25.35
N VAL A 203 11.27 22.92 -24.41
CA VAL A 203 12.69 23.18 -24.61
C VAL A 203 13.47 21.98 -24.11
N SER A 204 14.19 21.33 -25.01
CA SER A 204 15.16 20.28 -24.70
C SER A 204 16.55 20.89 -24.67
N THR A 205 17.30 20.66 -23.60
CA THR A 205 18.71 21.08 -23.48
C THR A 205 19.58 19.88 -23.24
N TRP A 206 20.82 19.91 -23.70
CA TRP A 206 21.78 18.84 -23.42
C TRP A 206 23.20 19.36 -23.49
N THR A 207 24.11 18.59 -22.88
CA THR A 207 25.53 18.74 -23.13
C THR A 207 25.89 18.05 -24.43
N ASN A 208 26.42 18.82 -25.37
CA ASN A 208 26.93 18.32 -26.62
C ASN A 208 28.43 17.99 -26.49
N PHE A 209 28.73 16.72 -26.30
CA PHE A 209 30.11 16.24 -26.20
C PHE A 209 30.74 16.10 -27.58
N LEU A 210 31.75 16.91 -27.85
CA LEU A 210 32.65 16.71 -28.98
C LEU A 210 33.84 15.87 -28.51
N ARG A 211 34.09 14.76 -29.18
CA ARG A 211 35.15 13.80 -28.84
C ARG A 211 36.14 13.67 -30.00
N ASN A 212 37.39 13.35 -29.71
CA ASN A 212 38.34 12.93 -30.72
C ASN A 212 38.10 11.47 -31.14
N ALA A 213 38.85 10.99 -32.15
CA ALA A 213 38.73 9.61 -32.64
C ALA A 213 39.10 8.54 -31.59
N ALA A 214 39.82 8.91 -30.53
CA ALA A 214 40.15 8.03 -29.41
C ALA A 214 39.09 8.08 -28.29
N GLY A 215 38.00 8.83 -28.46
CA GLY A 215 36.90 8.95 -27.50
C GLY A 215 37.10 10.00 -26.41
N ALA A 216 38.22 10.72 -26.38
CA ALA A 216 38.45 11.76 -25.37
C ALA A 216 37.65 13.03 -25.69
N THR A 217 36.99 13.58 -24.67
CA THR A 217 36.21 14.84 -24.78
C THR A 217 37.13 16.03 -25.07
N LEU A 218 36.83 16.74 -26.15
CA LEU A 218 37.48 17.99 -26.56
C LEU A 218 36.73 19.22 -26.06
N SER A 219 35.40 19.15 -26.06
CA SER A 219 34.50 20.19 -25.54
C SER A 219 33.17 19.57 -25.12
N ALA A 220 32.46 20.28 -24.27
CA ALA A 220 31.16 19.88 -23.74
C ALA A 220 30.29 21.13 -23.64
N ASN A 221 29.86 21.69 -24.77
CA ASN A 221 29.03 22.89 -24.76
C ASN A 221 27.56 22.53 -24.56
N ILE A 222 26.78 23.40 -23.92
CA ILE A 222 25.34 23.20 -23.79
C ILE A 222 24.64 23.78 -25.01
N VAL A 223 23.65 23.05 -25.52
CA VAL A 223 22.77 23.48 -26.62
C VAL A 223 21.31 23.30 -26.22
N ALA A 224 20.41 23.96 -26.94
CA ALA A 224 18.98 23.85 -26.77
C ALA A 224 18.26 23.66 -28.11
N SER A 225 17.13 22.97 -28.10
CA SER A 225 16.17 22.93 -29.20
C SER A 225 14.76 23.14 -28.67
N VAL A 226 13.91 23.78 -29.47
CA VAL A 226 12.54 24.13 -29.06
C VAL A 226 11.50 23.47 -29.96
N SER A 227 10.34 23.16 -29.37
CA SER A 227 9.14 22.72 -30.09
C SER A 227 7.93 23.55 -29.65
N ASP A 228 7.17 24.02 -30.64
CA ASP A 228 5.93 24.79 -30.45
C ASP A 228 4.67 23.99 -30.85
N ASP A 229 4.84 22.72 -31.22
CA ASP A 229 3.79 21.83 -31.72
C ASP A 229 3.68 20.54 -30.92
N ARG A 230 3.91 20.66 -29.60
CA ARG A 230 3.84 19.56 -28.62
C ARG A 230 4.84 18.43 -28.93
N GLY A 231 6.06 18.78 -29.29
CA GLY A 231 7.16 17.83 -29.52
C GLY A 231 7.14 17.12 -30.87
N SER A 232 6.24 17.51 -31.80
CA SER A 232 6.13 16.87 -33.11
C SER A 232 7.23 17.31 -34.08
N THR A 233 7.67 18.57 -34.01
CA THR A 233 8.85 19.07 -34.72
C THR A 233 9.72 19.92 -33.79
N TRP A 234 11.01 19.97 -34.10
CA TRP A 234 12.03 20.62 -33.28
C TRP A 234 12.89 21.55 -34.12
N SER A 235 13.30 22.67 -33.53
CA SER A 235 14.23 23.60 -34.18
C SER A 235 15.62 22.98 -34.33
N ALA A 236 16.45 23.54 -35.21
CA ALA A 236 17.88 23.26 -35.18
C ALA A 236 18.45 23.59 -33.78
N PRO A 237 19.43 22.82 -33.26
CA PRO A 237 20.06 23.12 -31.99
C PRO A 237 20.75 24.49 -32.00
N VAL A 238 20.50 25.30 -30.97
CA VAL A 238 21.14 26.60 -30.76
C VAL A 238 22.13 26.53 -29.59
N PRO A 239 23.29 27.20 -29.65
CA PRO A 239 24.23 27.20 -28.55
C PRO A 239 23.70 27.98 -27.34
N VAL A 240 23.71 27.33 -26.17
CA VAL A 240 23.52 27.99 -24.87
C VAL A 240 24.87 28.49 -24.36
N THR A 241 25.92 27.69 -24.49
CA THR A 241 27.31 28.07 -24.18
C THR A 241 28.20 28.03 -25.42
N PRO A 242 29.36 28.71 -25.43
CA PRO A 242 30.29 28.70 -26.56
C PRO A 242 30.70 27.27 -26.97
N ALA A 243 30.87 27.00 -28.25
CA ALA A 243 31.13 25.64 -28.75
C ALA A 243 32.39 24.97 -28.18
N ASN A 244 33.40 25.75 -27.80
CA ASN A 244 34.66 25.29 -27.22
C ASN A 244 34.65 25.26 -25.68
N SER A 245 33.50 25.44 -25.04
CA SER A 245 33.38 25.46 -23.58
C SER A 245 33.22 24.06 -22.97
N VAL A 246 33.37 23.98 -21.66
CA VAL A 246 33.20 22.74 -20.89
C VAL A 246 32.16 23.01 -19.80
N ASN A 247 30.93 22.59 -20.07
CA ASN A 247 29.73 22.89 -19.31
C ASN A 247 28.79 21.68 -19.26
N GLN A 248 28.11 21.48 -18.14
CA GLN A 248 27.17 20.36 -17.98
C GLN A 248 26.00 20.72 -17.08
N GLY A 249 25.04 19.79 -16.96
CA GLY A 249 23.99 19.85 -15.95
C GLY A 249 23.02 21.00 -16.13
N SER A 250 22.60 21.26 -17.36
CA SER A 250 21.59 22.29 -17.64
C SER A 250 20.26 21.97 -16.97
N GLN A 251 19.72 22.91 -16.21
CA GLN A 251 18.40 22.88 -15.59
C GLN A 251 17.55 24.04 -16.18
N PRO A 252 16.87 23.85 -17.31
CA PRO A 252 15.95 24.83 -17.89
C PRO A 252 14.63 24.91 -17.10
N LEU A 253 14.11 26.13 -16.93
CA LEU A 253 12.83 26.41 -16.26
C LEU A 253 12.14 27.63 -16.87
N PHE A 254 10.83 27.58 -17.05
CA PHE A 254 10.06 28.74 -17.49
C PHE A 254 9.74 29.67 -16.32
N LEU A 255 9.97 30.96 -16.52
CA LEU A 255 9.60 32.02 -15.57
C LEU A 255 8.16 32.50 -15.82
N PRO A 256 7.50 33.17 -14.85
CA PRO A 256 6.11 33.58 -14.98
C PRO A 256 5.80 34.53 -16.15
N ASP A 257 6.83 35.18 -16.69
CA ASP A 257 6.74 36.08 -17.84
C ASP A 257 6.86 35.35 -19.20
N GLY A 258 7.09 34.03 -19.21
CA GLY A 258 7.26 33.22 -20.41
C GLY A 258 8.69 33.19 -20.97
N SER A 259 9.64 33.85 -20.30
CA SER A 259 11.08 33.67 -20.57
C SER A 259 11.59 32.36 -19.98
N LEU A 260 12.71 31.86 -20.52
CA LEU A 260 13.35 30.63 -20.03
C LEU A 260 14.61 30.99 -19.25
N GLY A 261 14.67 30.59 -17.98
CA GLY A 261 15.90 30.56 -17.19
C GLY A 261 16.62 29.23 -17.37
N LEU A 262 17.95 29.24 -17.35
CA LEU A 262 18.76 28.02 -17.48
C LEU A 262 19.97 28.11 -16.55
N VAL A 263 19.98 27.24 -15.55
CA VAL A 263 21.10 27.06 -14.61
C VAL A 263 22.01 25.95 -15.14
N TYR A 264 23.32 26.10 -15.00
CA TYR A 264 24.27 25.07 -15.42
C TYR A 264 25.62 25.23 -14.71
N ILE A 265 26.48 24.21 -14.80
CA ILE A 265 27.84 24.28 -14.27
C ILE A 265 28.87 24.60 -15.35
N THR A 266 29.92 25.31 -14.95
CA THR A 266 31.13 25.55 -15.72
C THR A 266 32.32 24.89 -15.03
N PHE A 267 33.05 24.02 -15.73
CA PHE A 267 34.30 23.47 -15.21
C PHE A 267 35.40 24.52 -15.32
N LEU A 268 35.97 24.93 -14.19
CA LEU A 268 37.05 25.92 -14.14
C LEU A 268 38.42 25.28 -14.36
N ASN A 269 38.53 23.99 -14.08
CA ASN A 269 39.70 23.18 -14.40
C ASN A 269 39.25 21.93 -15.18
N PRO A 270 39.48 21.85 -16.50
CA PRO A 270 39.08 20.68 -17.29
C PRO A 270 39.73 19.36 -16.86
N ALA A 271 40.85 19.42 -16.12
CA ALA A 271 41.50 18.23 -15.57
C ALA A 271 40.94 17.80 -14.20
N ASN A 272 40.08 18.62 -13.57
CA ASN A 272 39.45 18.31 -12.29
C ASN A 272 37.94 18.59 -12.33
N VAL A 273 37.15 17.53 -12.27
CA VAL A 273 35.67 17.59 -12.32
C VAL A 273 35.03 18.22 -11.08
N THR A 274 35.78 18.49 -10.01
CA THR A 274 35.24 19.11 -8.79
C THR A 274 35.54 20.61 -8.68
N THR A 275 36.35 21.21 -9.55
CA THR A 275 36.57 22.68 -9.52
C THR A 275 35.63 23.38 -10.50
N LEU A 276 34.59 24.01 -9.96
CA LEU A 276 33.39 24.38 -10.71
C LEU A 276 32.99 25.82 -10.48
N ALA A 277 32.11 26.32 -11.33
CA ALA A 277 31.27 27.48 -11.08
C ALA A 277 29.82 27.17 -11.44
N LEU A 278 28.90 27.91 -10.83
CA LEU A 278 27.48 27.81 -11.12
C LEU A 278 27.03 29.08 -11.86
N ASP A 279 26.45 28.90 -13.03
CA ASP A 279 26.11 29.96 -13.98
C ASP A 279 24.62 29.93 -14.34
N TYR A 280 24.11 31.09 -14.75
CA TYR A 280 22.74 31.28 -15.19
C TYR A 280 22.67 32.05 -16.51
N LYS A 281 21.73 31.66 -17.38
CA LYS A 281 21.32 32.45 -18.53
C LYS A 281 19.81 32.58 -18.58
N ARG A 282 19.34 33.76 -18.99
CA ARG A 282 17.93 34.01 -19.30
C ARG A 282 17.75 34.23 -20.79
N SER A 283 16.89 33.42 -21.39
CA SER A 283 16.43 33.53 -22.77
C SER A 283 15.06 34.21 -22.79
N VAL A 284 15.03 35.47 -23.22
CA VAL A 284 13.81 36.29 -23.27
C VAL A 284 12.81 35.82 -24.32
N ASP A 285 13.25 35.04 -25.31
CA ASP A 285 12.42 34.49 -26.38
C ASP A 285 11.99 33.03 -26.12
N GLY A 286 12.19 32.53 -24.90
CA GLY A 286 11.73 31.21 -24.48
C GLY A 286 12.53 30.06 -25.10
N GLY A 287 13.86 30.20 -25.15
CA GLY A 287 14.81 29.15 -25.54
C GLY A 287 15.32 29.19 -26.98
N ARG A 288 14.94 30.21 -27.79
CA ARG A 288 15.40 30.31 -29.18
C ARG A 288 16.76 30.97 -29.32
N SER A 289 17.12 31.85 -28.40
CA SER A 289 18.44 32.44 -28.31
C SER A 289 18.86 32.71 -26.86
N PHE A 290 20.17 32.76 -26.63
CA PHE A 290 20.75 32.95 -25.31
C PHE A 290 21.79 34.07 -25.35
N PRO A 291 21.92 34.87 -24.27
CA PRO A 291 22.97 35.88 -24.18
C PRO A 291 24.35 35.22 -24.21
N ALA A 292 25.36 35.93 -24.73
CA ALA A 292 26.72 35.40 -24.83
C ALA A 292 27.34 35.14 -23.43
N ALA A 293 27.28 36.14 -22.55
CA ALA A 293 27.78 36.03 -21.18
C ALA A 293 26.70 35.50 -20.22
N PRO A 294 27.07 34.63 -19.25
CA PRO A 294 26.18 34.26 -18.16
C PRO A 294 26.17 35.29 -17.02
N THR A 295 25.12 35.24 -16.20
CA THR A 295 25.18 35.74 -14.82
C THR A 295 25.86 34.67 -13.96
N ARG A 296 26.88 35.05 -13.18
CA ARG A 296 27.56 34.14 -12.26
C ARG A 296 26.73 34.00 -10.98
N ILE A 297 26.28 32.78 -10.66
CA ILE A 297 25.61 32.49 -9.39
C ILE A 297 26.67 32.30 -8.30
N VAL A 298 27.59 31.36 -8.51
CA VAL A 298 28.70 31.10 -7.59
C VAL A 298 30.01 31.02 -8.38
N PRO A 299 30.99 31.90 -8.10
CA PRO A 299 32.21 32.04 -8.89
C PRO A 299 33.15 30.83 -8.81
N LEU A 300 33.20 30.17 -7.66
CA LEU A 300 34.04 29.01 -7.39
C LEU A 300 33.34 28.08 -6.40
N LEU A 301 33.27 26.82 -6.76
CA LEU A 301 32.77 25.71 -5.97
C LEU A 301 33.80 24.58 -6.01
N GLU A 302 33.99 23.93 -4.88
CA GLU A 302 34.67 22.64 -4.79
C GLU A 302 33.58 21.57 -4.62
N GLY A 303 33.34 20.76 -5.65
CA GLY A 303 32.38 19.65 -5.63
C GLY A 303 32.85 18.48 -4.77
N TRP A 304 31.98 17.49 -4.59
CA TRP A 304 32.24 16.29 -3.83
C TRP A 304 31.89 15.06 -4.66
N ASP A 305 32.82 14.11 -4.75
CA ASP A 305 32.66 12.83 -5.45
C ASP A 305 32.68 11.72 -4.39
N ASP A 306 31.53 11.13 -4.09
CA ASP A 306 31.45 10.06 -3.10
C ASP A 306 32.23 8.81 -3.57
N PRO A 307 33.05 8.20 -2.71
CA PRO A 307 33.92 7.09 -3.13
C PRO A 307 33.18 5.78 -3.46
N GLN A 308 31.89 5.67 -3.17
CA GLN A 308 31.11 4.46 -3.41
C GLN A 308 29.91 4.65 -4.33
N LEU A 309 29.28 5.81 -4.25
CA LEU A 309 28.09 6.13 -5.01
C LEU A 309 28.47 7.05 -6.17
N ARG A 310 28.10 6.63 -7.38
CA ARG A 310 28.03 7.51 -8.53
C ARG A 310 26.76 8.37 -8.39
N ASP A 311 26.97 9.62 -8.03
CA ASP A 311 25.98 10.55 -7.48
C ASP A 311 25.83 11.83 -8.34
N GLY A 312 26.27 11.79 -9.59
CA GLY A 312 26.24 12.98 -10.43
C GLY A 312 27.06 14.18 -9.93
N VAL A 313 27.88 14.07 -8.85
CA VAL A 313 28.96 14.91 -8.27
C VAL A 313 28.75 16.43 -8.17
N PHE A 314 28.21 17.04 -9.22
CA PHE A 314 28.18 18.46 -9.49
C PHE A 314 26.85 18.94 -10.09
N LEU A 315 25.89 18.05 -10.36
CA LEU A 315 24.63 18.43 -10.98
C LEU A 315 23.78 19.29 -10.02
N PRO A 316 23.38 20.51 -10.42
CA PRO A 316 22.48 21.33 -9.64
C PRO A 316 21.03 20.88 -9.86
N SER A 317 20.14 21.30 -8.95
CA SER A 317 18.69 21.30 -9.15
C SER A 317 18.17 22.72 -9.02
N ALA A 318 17.16 23.07 -9.82
CA ALA A 318 16.56 24.40 -9.81
C ALA A 318 15.03 24.33 -9.85
N ALA A 319 14.38 25.26 -9.14
CA ALA A 319 12.92 25.40 -9.11
C ALA A 319 12.51 26.87 -9.14
N VAL A 320 11.28 27.14 -9.59
CA VAL A 320 10.71 28.49 -9.63
C VAL A 320 9.41 28.57 -8.84
N ALA A 321 9.32 29.59 -8.00
CA ALA A 321 8.09 29.97 -7.33
C ALA A 321 7.13 30.58 -8.36
N ARG A 322 6.15 29.79 -8.80
CA ARG A 322 5.34 30.09 -10.00
C ARG A 322 4.60 31.44 -9.97
N SER A 323 4.20 31.95 -8.80
CA SER A 323 3.58 33.27 -8.67
C SER A 323 4.57 34.38 -8.31
N ALA A 324 5.62 34.09 -7.56
CA ALA A 324 6.60 35.09 -7.12
C ALA A 324 7.73 35.34 -8.14
N GLY A 325 8.02 34.37 -9.01
CA GLY A 325 9.15 34.40 -9.93
C GLY A 325 10.50 34.15 -9.29
N THR A 326 10.55 33.87 -7.98
CA THR A 326 11.79 33.52 -7.28
C THR A 326 12.37 32.21 -7.80
N ILE A 327 13.64 32.22 -8.17
CA ILE A 327 14.38 31.04 -8.63
C ILE A 327 15.21 30.53 -7.46
N PHE A 328 15.04 29.26 -7.10
CA PHE A 328 15.88 28.57 -6.11
C PHE A 328 16.81 27.60 -6.82
N VAL A 329 18.06 27.50 -6.37
CA VAL A 329 19.04 26.54 -6.85
C VAL A 329 19.67 25.82 -5.66
N SER A 330 19.67 24.49 -5.71
CA SER A 330 20.37 23.63 -4.76
C SER A 330 21.54 22.91 -5.43
N TYR A 331 22.63 22.76 -4.69
CA TYR A 331 23.84 22.06 -5.15
C TYR A 331 24.64 21.53 -3.95
N VAL A 332 25.58 20.62 -4.21
CA VAL A 332 26.53 20.13 -3.20
C VAL A 332 27.89 20.77 -3.43
N ALA A 333 28.53 21.18 -2.34
CA ALA A 333 29.91 21.65 -2.35
C ALA A 333 30.60 21.37 -1.01
N MET A 334 31.93 21.37 -1.03
CA MET A 334 32.76 21.26 0.14
C MET A 334 32.75 22.56 0.95
N LEU A 335 32.53 22.43 2.24
CA LEU A 335 32.69 23.50 3.22
C LEU A 335 33.60 23.02 4.33
N ALA A 336 34.78 23.64 4.45
CA ALA A 336 35.79 23.29 5.46
C ALA A 336 36.07 21.78 5.53
N GLY A 337 36.22 21.13 4.37
CA GLY A 337 36.51 19.70 4.28
C GLY A 337 35.31 18.77 4.45
N THR A 338 34.08 19.29 4.52
CA THR A 338 32.87 18.45 4.59
C THR A 338 31.90 18.77 3.44
N PRO A 339 31.34 17.77 2.74
CA PRO A 339 30.28 18.03 1.76
C PRO A 339 29.03 18.56 2.44
N ARG A 340 28.41 19.58 1.84
CA ARG A 340 27.19 20.22 2.33
C ARG A 340 26.24 20.48 1.18
N VAL A 341 24.94 20.42 1.47
CA VAL A 341 23.92 20.90 0.55
C VAL A 341 23.71 22.38 0.77
N PHE A 342 23.79 23.15 -0.31
CA PHE A 342 23.59 24.59 -0.34
C PHE A 342 22.32 24.95 -1.09
N VAL A 343 21.71 26.06 -0.69
CA VAL A 343 20.65 26.75 -1.44
C VAL A 343 21.04 28.21 -1.66
N THR A 344 20.81 28.71 -2.86
CA THR A 344 20.81 30.15 -3.20
C THR A 344 19.56 30.47 -4.01
N HIS A 345 19.17 31.75 -4.03
CA HIS A 345 18.00 32.17 -4.79
C HIS A 345 18.14 33.56 -5.39
N SER A 346 17.30 33.82 -6.37
CA SER A 346 17.15 35.11 -7.05
C SER A 346 15.69 35.52 -7.08
N THR A 347 15.39 36.76 -6.72
CA THR A 347 14.04 37.36 -6.76
C THR A 347 13.85 38.31 -7.94
N ASP A 348 14.85 38.47 -8.80
CA ASP A 348 14.88 39.44 -9.90
C ASP A 348 15.12 38.77 -11.27
N SER A 349 14.57 37.56 -11.45
CA SER A 349 14.69 36.75 -12.69
C SER A 349 16.13 36.33 -13.02
N GLY A 350 16.98 36.16 -12.00
CA GLY A 350 18.35 35.68 -12.10
C GLY A 350 19.38 36.76 -12.44
N ALA A 351 19.06 38.04 -12.23
CA ALA A 351 20.01 39.13 -12.43
C ALA A 351 20.98 39.24 -11.24
N THR A 352 20.49 39.06 -10.01
CA THR A 352 21.30 38.97 -8.80
C THR A 352 20.91 37.74 -7.97
N TRP A 353 21.84 37.28 -7.13
CA TRP A 353 21.72 36.06 -6.34
C TRP A 353 22.15 36.30 -4.90
N ASN A 354 21.40 35.72 -3.97
CA ASN A 354 21.73 35.79 -2.54
C ASN A 354 22.92 34.89 -2.20
N ALA A 355 23.60 35.22 -1.09
CA ALA A 355 24.66 34.38 -0.57
C ALA A 355 24.15 32.95 -0.31
N PRO A 356 24.88 31.90 -0.71
CA PRO A 356 24.45 30.53 -0.46
C PRO A 356 24.33 30.20 1.03
N ILE A 357 23.30 29.44 1.39
CA ILE A 357 23.00 28.98 2.75
C ILE A 357 23.16 27.46 2.78
N VAL A 358 23.83 26.93 3.81
CA VAL A 358 23.91 25.49 4.06
C VAL A 358 22.59 25.02 4.66
N VAL A 359 21.99 23.98 4.08
CA VAL A 359 20.69 23.44 4.51
C VAL A 359 20.77 22.03 5.07
N SER A 360 21.88 21.33 4.81
CA SER A 360 22.13 20.01 5.38
C SER A 360 22.73 20.14 6.79
N ASP A 361 22.17 19.39 7.75
CA ASP A 361 22.55 19.45 9.17
C ASP A 361 23.31 18.19 9.65
N GLN A 362 23.78 17.36 8.71
CA GLN A 362 24.46 16.11 9.05
C GLN A 362 25.81 16.36 9.75
N PRO A 363 26.28 15.43 10.61
CA PRO A 363 27.58 15.53 11.26
C PRO A 363 28.75 15.73 10.28
N ALA A 364 29.86 16.28 10.78
CA ALA A 364 31.07 16.43 9.97
C ALA A 364 31.62 15.06 9.51
N GLY A 365 32.15 15.00 8.29
CA GLY A 365 32.71 13.76 7.72
C GLY A 365 31.68 12.79 7.11
N ILE A 366 30.40 13.14 7.11
CA ILE A 366 29.32 12.36 6.49
C ILE A 366 28.97 12.91 5.11
N SER A 367 28.94 12.04 4.10
CA SER A 367 28.56 12.38 2.73
C SER A 367 27.10 12.83 2.65
N VAL A 368 26.87 13.87 1.83
CA VAL A 368 25.56 14.27 1.30
C VAL A 368 25.71 14.49 -0.20
N MET A 369 24.68 14.15 -0.97
CA MET A 369 24.73 14.18 -2.44
C MET A 369 23.34 14.34 -3.09
N ASN A 370 23.31 14.59 -4.40
CA ASN A 370 22.11 14.67 -5.26
C ASN A 370 20.96 15.53 -4.71
N PRO A 371 21.12 16.85 -4.51
CA PRO A 371 20.02 17.65 -4.01
C PRO A 371 18.99 17.93 -5.11
N ALA A 372 17.70 17.80 -4.78
CA ALA A 372 16.56 18.21 -5.58
C ALA A 372 15.74 19.26 -4.83
N VAL A 373 15.46 20.41 -5.45
CA VAL A 373 14.71 21.52 -4.84
C VAL A 373 13.31 21.67 -5.44
N ALA A 374 12.33 21.99 -4.58
CA ALA A 374 10.99 22.40 -4.96
C ALA A 374 10.52 23.57 -4.09
N THR A 375 9.55 24.34 -4.57
CA THR A 375 8.99 25.49 -3.83
C THR A 375 7.49 25.67 -4.07
N SER A 376 6.80 26.24 -3.07
CA SER A 376 5.40 26.67 -3.22
C SER A 376 5.29 27.78 -4.27
N ALA A 377 4.09 27.97 -4.81
CA ALA A 377 3.87 29.00 -5.84
C ALA A 377 4.27 30.40 -5.37
N ASP A 378 4.05 30.74 -4.10
CA ASP A 378 4.42 32.04 -3.49
C ASP A 378 5.89 32.12 -3.07
N GLY A 379 6.65 31.02 -3.16
CA GLY A 379 8.07 30.98 -2.83
C GLY A 379 8.38 30.95 -1.34
N ARG A 380 7.37 30.89 -0.44
CA ARG A 380 7.60 30.89 1.00
C ARG A 380 8.04 29.53 1.52
N THR A 381 7.44 28.46 1.01
CA THR A 381 7.82 27.10 1.37
C THR A 381 8.84 26.58 0.37
N VAL A 382 9.97 26.11 0.87
CA VAL A 382 11.05 25.52 0.07
C VAL A 382 11.41 24.16 0.66
N ALA A 383 11.46 23.14 -0.19
CA ALA A 383 11.88 21.79 0.18
C ALA A 383 13.13 21.42 -0.61
N VAL A 384 14.12 20.84 0.05
CA VAL A 384 15.28 20.22 -0.60
C VAL A 384 15.38 18.79 -0.13
N VAL A 385 15.31 17.84 -1.06
CA VAL A 385 15.57 16.43 -0.80
C VAL A 385 16.98 16.11 -1.26
N PHE A 386 17.73 15.36 -0.47
CA PHE A 386 19.11 14.97 -0.79
C PHE A 386 19.42 13.61 -0.18
N MET A 387 20.39 12.91 -0.77
CA MET A 387 20.93 11.67 -0.20
C MET A 387 21.89 12.00 0.95
N ASP A 388 21.91 11.16 1.97
CA ASP A 388 22.68 11.34 3.20
C ASP A 388 23.15 9.98 3.74
N LYS A 389 24.38 9.91 4.26
CA LYS A 389 24.96 8.69 4.85
C LYS A 389 24.99 8.69 6.38
N ARG A 390 24.33 9.64 7.06
CA ARG A 390 24.41 9.80 8.53
C ARG A 390 23.95 8.57 9.29
N ASP A 391 23.03 7.81 8.70
CA ASP A 391 22.50 6.58 9.30
C ASP A 391 23.30 5.33 8.93
N ALA A 392 24.28 5.42 8.02
CA ALA A 392 25.12 4.30 7.69
C ALA A 392 25.95 3.89 8.91
N PRO A 393 25.86 2.63 9.40
CA PRO A 393 26.61 2.20 10.59
C PRO A 393 28.12 2.45 10.51
N ASN A 394 28.67 2.44 9.30
CA ASN A 394 30.08 2.69 9.02
C ASN A 394 30.33 4.01 8.25
N GLY A 395 29.30 4.87 8.12
CA GLY A 395 29.35 6.11 7.35
C GLY A 395 29.53 5.91 5.84
N ARG A 396 29.36 4.68 5.33
CA ARG A 396 29.85 4.30 4.00
C ARG A 396 28.79 3.57 3.17
N ASP A 397 28.42 2.36 3.59
CA ASP A 397 27.78 1.35 2.74
C ASP A 397 26.26 1.50 2.58
N PHE A 398 25.65 2.44 3.32
CA PHE A 398 24.22 2.73 3.28
C PHE A 398 23.98 4.19 2.92
N VAL A 399 22.84 4.45 2.29
CA VAL A 399 22.37 5.80 1.99
C VAL A 399 20.87 5.90 2.28
N ASP A 400 20.44 7.09 2.68
CA ASP A 400 19.07 7.44 2.99
C ASP A 400 18.72 8.78 2.33
N ASN A 401 17.43 9.06 2.12
CA ASN A 401 17.01 10.37 1.64
C ASN A 401 16.54 11.22 2.81
N TYR A 402 16.96 12.48 2.82
CA TYR A 402 16.64 13.47 3.84
C TYR A 402 16.00 14.70 3.20
N LEU A 403 15.20 15.41 4.00
CA LEU A 403 14.39 16.55 3.61
C LEU A 403 14.73 17.76 4.49
N ALA A 404 15.17 18.86 3.88
CA ALA A 404 15.28 20.17 4.51
C ALA A 404 14.07 21.04 4.13
N LEU A 405 13.48 21.73 5.11
CA LEU A 405 12.29 22.58 4.92
C LEU A 405 12.53 24.00 5.40
N SER A 406 12.09 24.96 4.60
CA SER A 406 12.00 26.38 4.94
C SER A 406 10.57 26.89 4.73
N PHE A 407 10.14 27.84 5.55
CA PHE A 407 8.80 28.44 5.53
C PHE A 407 8.80 29.97 5.36
N ASP A 408 9.99 30.56 5.21
CA ASP A 408 10.21 32.01 5.11
C ASP A 408 10.98 32.39 3.84
N GLY A 409 10.90 31.55 2.79
CA GLY A 409 11.56 31.79 1.51
C GLY A 409 13.03 31.40 1.47
N GLY A 410 13.42 30.38 2.24
CA GLY A 410 14.78 29.86 2.25
C GLY A 410 15.73 30.63 3.17
N ILE A 411 15.22 31.47 4.08
CA ILE A 411 16.04 32.26 5.01
C ILE A 411 16.43 31.41 6.22
N THR A 412 15.46 30.72 6.82
CA THR A 412 15.67 29.78 7.93
C THR A 412 15.20 28.38 7.55
N TRP A 413 15.83 27.37 8.16
CA TRP A 413 15.62 25.96 7.85
C TRP A 413 15.35 25.16 9.13
N GLN A 414 14.37 24.27 9.06
CA GLN A 414 14.09 23.30 10.11
C GLN A 414 15.19 22.23 10.18
N PRO A 415 15.31 21.52 11.31
CA PRO A 415 16.07 20.27 11.36
C PRO A 415 15.65 19.33 10.22
N ASN A 416 16.62 18.67 9.61
CA ASN A 416 16.36 17.80 8.47
C ASN A 416 15.58 16.55 8.93
N LEU A 417 14.62 16.15 8.11
CA LEU A 417 13.78 14.99 8.36
C LEU A 417 14.22 13.84 7.47
N ARG A 418 14.31 12.64 8.02
CA ARG A 418 14.53 11.44 7.21
C ARG A 418 13.28 11.11 6.41
N LEU A 419 13.45 10.85 5.12
CA LEU A 419 12.37 10.55 4.17
C LEU A 419 12.21 9.04 3.91
N THR A 420 13.29 8.28 3.97
CA THR A 420 13.31 6.82 3.79
C THR A 420 12.99 6.11 5.10
N ASP A 421 11.98 5.25 5.10
CA ASP A 421 11.64 4.34 6.22
C ASP A 421 12.61 3.17 6.34
N GLN A 422 13.42 2.90 5.31
CA GLN A 422 14.47 1.88 5.29
C GLN A 422 15.72 2.39 4.58
N SER A 423 16.88 2.06 5.15
CA SER A 423 18.18 2.42 4.55
C SER A 423 18.48 1.58 3.32
N SER A 424 19.01 2.23 2.28
CA SER A 424 19.43 1.58 1.04
C SER A 424 20.84 1.02 1.21
N GLU A 425 21.04 -0.27 1.04
CA GLU A 425 22.38 -0.85 1.02
C GLU A 425 22.98 -0.80 -0.38
N LEU A 426 24.11 -0.09 -0.53
CA LEU A 426 24.65 0.25 -1.85
C LEU A 426 25.09 -0.97 -2.67
N ARG A 427 25.47 -2.08 -2.05
CA ARG A 427 25.96 -3.27 -2.78
C ARG A 427 24.93 -3.90 -3.73
N TYR A 428 23.65 -3.67 -3.47
CA TYR A 428 22.54 -4.17 -4.29
C TYR A 428 22.18 -3.24 -5.45
N GLY A 429 22.81 -2.06 -5.55
CA GLY A 429 22.57 -1.16 -6.66
C GLY A 429 23.38 -1.53 -7.92
N PRO A 430 22.96 -1.02 -9.10
CA PRO A 430 23.67 -1.23 -10.36
C PRO A 430 25.14 -0.82 -10.29
N GLN A 431 26.03 -1.76 -10.61
CA GLN A 431 27.47 -1.54 -10.58
C GLN A 431 27.92 -0.83 -11.86
N THR A 432 28.71 0.23 -11.73
CA THR A 432 29.34 0.92 -12.87
C THR A 432 30.84 1.07 -12.66
N SER A 433 31.57 1.51 -13.68
CA SER A 433 33.01 1.79 -13.57
C SER A 433 33.36 2.91 -12.58
N ARG A 434 32.37 3.67 -12.08
CA ARG A 434 32.52 4.78 -11.11
C ARG A 434 31.85 4.50 -9.77
N GLY A 435 31.49 3.25 -9.48
CA GLY A 435 30.76 2.88 -8.27
C GLY A 435 29.29 2.54 -8.53
N VAL A 436 28.53 2.39 -7.45
CA VAL A 436 27.10 2.06 -7.47
C VAL A 436 26.31 3.23 -8.04
N MET A 437 25.34 2.98 -8.91
CA MET A 437 24.54 4.04 -9.53
C MET A 437 23.06 3.87 -9.19
N LEU A 438 22.59 4.66 -8.21
CA LEU A 438 21.16 4.84 -7.94
C LEU A 438 20.57 6.00 -8.78
N GLY A 439 21.42 6.95 -9.17
CA GLY A 439 21.11 7.96 -10.18
C GLY A 439 22.05 9.16 -10.09
N ASP A 440 22.31 9.82 -11.22
CA ASP A 440 22.99 11.12 -11.23
C ASP A 440 22.03 12.25 -10.77
N TYR A 441 20.71 12.02 -10.76
CA TYR A 441 19.68 12.96 -10.30
C TYR A 441 18.44 12.23 -9.75
N PHE A 442 17.62 12.98 -9.01
CA PHE A 442 16.24 12.63 -8.69
C PHE A 442 15.38 13.88 -8.51
N ALA A 443 14.11 13.75 -8.12
CA ALA A 443 13.16 14.85 -8.14
C ALA A 443 12.28 14.94 -6.89
N VAL A 444 11.85 16.17 -6.59
CA VAL A 444 10.76 16.50 -5.66
C VAL A 444 9.83 17.47 -6.37
N VAL A 445 8.51 17.26 -6.26
CA VAL A 445 7.50 18.10 -6.92
C VAL A 445 6.52 18.67 -5.89
N PRO A 446 6.22 19.97 -5.97
CA PRO A 446 5.30 20.61 -5.05
C PRO A 446 3.84 20.28 -5.40
N SER A 447 2.95 20.50 -4.44
CA SER A 447 1.51 20.63 -4.70
C SER A 447 1.12 22.11 -4.82
N PRO A 448 0.27 22.50 -5.78
CA PRO A 448 -0.34 23.81 -5.80
C PRO A 448 -1.48 23.94 -4.77
N THR A 449 -1.93 22.85 -4.15
CA THR A 449 -3.01 22.84 -3.15
C THR A 449 -2.50 22.40 -1.77
N LEU A 450 -3.09 22.94 -0.71
CA LEU A 450 -2.72 22.57 0.67
C LEU A 450 -3.22 21.18 1.09
N ASN A 451 -4.23 20.65 0.39
CA ASN A 451 -4.86 19.37 0.72
C ASN A 451 -4.21 18.18 0.00
N GLU A 452 -3.14 18.42 -0.74
CA GLU A 452 -2.49 17.38 -1.52
C GLU A 452 -0.99 17.43 -1.25
N PRO A 453 -0.35 16.27 -0.99
CA PRO A 453 1.02 16.28 -0.50
C PRO A 453 1.99 16.59 -1.62
N TRP A 454 3.18 17.01 -1.23
CA TRP A 454 4.35 17.05 -2.09
C TRP A 454 4.88 15.64 -2.24
N VAL A 455 5.57 15.36 -3.35
CA VAL A 455 6.05 14.00 -3.66
C VAL A 455 7.51 14.07 -4.05
N ALA A 456 8.33 13.21 -3.45
CA ALA A 456 9.72 13.01 -3.82
C ALA A 456 9.92 11.58 -4.33
N ILE A 457 10.81 11.41 -5.31
CA ILE A 457 11.17 10.13 -5.92
C ILE A 457 12.67 9.87 -5.76
N TRP A 458 13.05 8.60 -5.60
CA TRP A 458 14.45 8.14 -5.63
C TRP A 458 14.50 6.66 -6.05
N CYS A 459 15.69 6.13 -6.33
CA CYS A 459 15.90 4.70 -6.42
C CYS A 459 16.60 4.22 -5.14
N ASP A 460 16.14 3.11 -4.58
CA ASP A 460 16.84 2.43 -3.49
C ASP A 460 16.80 0.92 -3.61
N THR A 461 17.52 0.23 -2.74
CA THR A 461 17.87 -1.17 -2.89
C THR A 461 17.20 -2.11 -1.89
N ARG A 462 16.15 -1.64 -1.19
CA ARG A 462 15.53 -2.42 -0.10
C ARG A 462 14.89 -3.73 -0.55
N THR A 463 14.60 -3.88 -1.84
CA THR A 463 14.02 -5.08 -2.45
C THR A 463 15.06 -6.10 -2.91
N GLY A 464 16.35 -5.83 -2.69
CA GLY A 464 17.47 -6.70 -3.11
C GLY A 464 18.04 -6.39 -4.50
N ASP A 465 17.43 -5.46 -5.22
CA ASP A 465 17.94 -4.77 -6.42
C ASP A 465 17.50 -3.29 -6.32
N ALA A 466 18.10 -2.37 -7.08
CA ALA A 466 17.66 -0.97 -7.07
C ALA A 466 16.30 -0.81 -7.78
N ASP A 467 15.33 -0.14 -7.14
CA ASP A 467 13.97 0.06 -7.64
C ASP A 467 13.50 1.49 -7.31
N PRO A 468 12.66 2.14 -8.14
CA PRO A 468 12.05 3.44 -7.83
C PRO A 468 11.03 3.41 -6.68
N PHE A 469 11.20 4.33 -5.74
CA PHE A 469 10.29 4.62 -4.64
C PHE A 469 9.90 6.09 -4.62
N VAL A 470 8.71 6.37 -4.07
CA VAL A 470 8.29 7.73 -3.71
C VAL A 470 7.90 7.80 -2.24
N ALA A 471 7.99 9.00 -1.67
CA ALA A 471 7.27 9.36 -0.45
C ALA A 471 6.44 10.61 -0.69
N ARG A 472 5.24 10.61 -0.12
CA ARG A 472 4.35 11.76 -0.03
C ARG A 472 4.65 12.49 1.28
N PHE A 473 4.69 13.81 1.29
CA PHE A 473 4.88 14.58 2.52
C PHE A 473 4.12 15.90 2.53
N ALA A 474 3.76 16.35 3.74
CA ALA A 474 3.11 17.63 3.98
C ALA A 474 4.16 18.65 4.47
N PRO A 475 4.54 19.65 3.65
CA PRO A 475 5.52 20.65 4.05
C PRO A 475 4.83 21.72 4.91
N VAL A 476 4.68 21.43 6.20
CA VAL A 476 4.17 22.34 7.22
C VAL A 476 5.16 22.46 8.39
N PRO A 477 5.16 23.58 9.15
CA PRO A 477 6.15 23.82 10.19
C PRO A 477 6.17 22.75 11.28
N GLU A 478 4.99 22.25 11.66
CA GLU A 478 4.82 21.34 12.79
C GLU A 478 4.19 20.02 12.34
N ALA A 479 4.67 18.92 12.92
CA ALA A 479 4.01 17.63 12.81
C ALA A 479 2.65 17.69 13.52
N SER A 480 1.59 17.33 12.79
CA SER A 480 0.22 17.36 13.28
C SER A 480 -0.60 16.25 12.63
N PHE A 481 -1.75 15.92 13.21
CA PHE A 481 -2.69 14.97 12.61
C PHE A 481 -3.10 15.39 11.19
N ASP A 482 -3.30 16.69 10.95
CA ASP A 482 -3.64 17.18 9.61
C ASP A 482 -2.49 17.00 8.61
N ALA A 483 -1.24 17.23 9.02
CA ALA A 483 -0.09 16.99 8.17
C ALA A 483 0.05 15.50 7.81
N TRP A 484 -0.12 14.63 8.81
CA TRP A 484 -0.14 13.18 8.66
C TRP A 484 -1.25 12.71 7.74
N ARG A 485 -2.44 13.30 7.89
CA ARG A 485 -3.62 13.04 7.07
C ARG A 485 -3.37 13.44 5.61
N ILE A 486 -2.77 14.62 5.35
CA ILE A 486 -2.41 15.07 4.00
C ILE A 486 -1.39 14.13 3.34
N ALA A 487 -0.41 13.63 4.09
CA ALA A 487 0.61 12.73 3.56
C ALA A 487 0.06 11.33 3.20
N ARG A 488 -1.03 10.87 3.84
CA ARG A 488 -1.53 9.49 3.74
C ARG A 488 -2.82 9.31 2.93
N PHE A 489 -3.65 10.34 2.80
CA PHE A 489 -4.94 10.22 2.11
C PHE A 489 -4.96 10.96 0.76
N ARG A 490 -5.94 10.65 -0.09
CA ARG A 490 -6.24 11.47 -1.27
C ARG A 490 -6.94 12.74 -0.81
N ALA A 491 -6.74 13.84 -1.54
CA ALA A 491 -7.45 15.08 -1.26
C ALA A 491 -8.98 14.92 -1.22
N ALA A 492 -9.54 14.01 -2.05
CA ALA A 492 -10.97 13.70 -2.06
C ALA A 492 -11.45 12.99 -0.78
N ASP A 493 -10.60 12.19 -0.13
CA ASP A 493 -10.98 11.44 1.07
C ASP A 493 -11.08 12.34 2.30
N HIS A 494 -10.49 13.54 2.27
CA HIS A 494 -10.46 14.50 3.38
C HIS A 494 -11.84 14.93 3.90
N THR A 495 -12.88 14.73 3.09
CA THR A 495 -14.27 15.04 3.45
C THR A 495 -15.10 13.81 3.85
N THR A 496 -14.52 12.61 3.74
CA THR A 496 -15.20 11.35 4.04
C THR A 496 -14.91 10.91 5.47
N ALA A 497 -15.88 11.12 6.38
CA ALA A 497 -15.69 10.92 7.81
C ALA A 497 -15.18 9.51 8.18
N GLY A 498 -15.73 8.45 7.58
CA GLY A 498 -15.30 7.07 7.86
C GLY A 498 -13.90 6.71 7.34
N ARG A 499 -13.27 7.56 6.53
CA ARG A 499 -11.95 7.26 5.94
C ARG A 499 -10.82 8.04 6.58
N SER A 500 -10.81 9.37 6.49
CA SER A 500 -9.64 10.17 6.90
C SER A 500 -9.86 11.00 8.17
N SER A 501 -11.04 10.94 8.80
CA SER A 501 -11.26 11.66 10.07
C SER A 501 -10.50 11.00 11.20
N ALA A 502 -10.31 11.70 12.32
CA ALA A 502 -9.68 11.13 13.52
C ALA A 502 -10.30 9.79 13.98
N ALA A 503 -11.61 9.61 13.78
CA ALA A 503 -12.34 8.39 14.15
C ALA A 503 -12.52 7.40 12.99
N GLY A 504 -11.99 7.70 11.80
CA GLY A 504 -12.01 6.78 10.66
C GLY A 504 -11.08 5.59 10.89
N ASP A 505 -11.40 4.47 10.27
CA ASP A 505 -10.68 3.18 10.34
C ASP A 505 -10.82 2.55 8.94
N PRO A 506 -10.00 2.99 7.97
CA PRO A 506 -10.21 2.65 6.57
C PRO A 506 -9.68 1.26 6.17
N ASP A 507 -8.81 0.65 6.97
CA ASP A 507 -8.30 -0.71 6.80
C ASP A 507 -9.05 -1.75 7.67
N GLY A 508 -9.84 -1.30 8.65
CA GLY A 508 -10.80 -2.11 9.38
C GLY A 508 -10.17 -2.98 10.45
N ASP A 509 -8.97 -2.63 10.91
CA ASP A 509 -8.28 -3.38 11.96
C ASP A 509 -8.74 -2.97 13.38
N GLY A 510 -9.57 -1.93 13.49
CA GLY A 510 -10.12 -1.42 14.73
C GLY A 510 -9.30 -0.30 15.37
N LEU A 511 -8.19 0.12 14.74
CA LEU A 511 -7.45 1.32 15.09
C LEU A 511 -8.01 2.53 14.34
N SER A 512 -8.39 3.56 15.10
CA SER A 512 -8.77 4.83 14.47
C SER A 512 -7.54 5.54 13.93
N ASN A 513 -7.70 6.35 12.89
CA ASN A 513 -6.64 7.20 12.36
C ASN A 513 -5.91 8.05 13.41
N LEU A 514 -6.60 8.52 14.46
CA LEU A 514 -5.94 9.27 15.53
C LEU A 514 -4.94 8.40 16.31
N PHE A 515 -5.28 7.13 16.51
CA PHE A 515 -4.38 6.14 17.10
C PHE A 515 -3.25 5.81 16.13
N GLU A 516 -3.54 5.57 14.85
CA GLU A 516 -2.52 5.36 13.80
C GLU A 516 -1.51 6.52 13.75
N TYR A 517 -2.00 7.76 13.84
CA TYR A 517 -1.16 8.95 13.92
C TYR A 517 -0.24 8.96 15.15
N GLN A 518 -0.76 8.57 16.31
CA GLN A 518 0.03 8.50 17.55
C GLN A 518 1.08 7.37 17.50
N LEU A 519 0.78 6.29 16.78
CA LEU A 519 1.66 5.15 16.59
C LEU A 519 2.66 5.36 15.44
N GLY A 520 2.38 6.32 14.56
CA GLY A 520 3.17 6.60 13.37
C GLY A 520 2.98 5.58 12.25
N THR A 521 1.85 4.88 12.25
CA THR A 521 1.51 3.80 11.32
C THR A 521 0.78 4.29 10.07
N ASP A 522 0.53 3.36 9.13
CA ASP A 522 -0.14 3.65 7.87
C ASP A 522 -1.61 3.21 7.95
N PRO A 523 -2.57 4.16 7.96
CA PRO A 523 -3.98 3.85 8.18
C PRO A 523 -4.62 3.06 7.04
N LEU A 524 -3.92 2.92 5.91
CA LEU A 524 -4.41 2.16 4.75
C LEU A 524 -3.94 0.71 4.76
N ALA A 525 -3.24 0.27 5.80
CA ALA A 525 -2.72 -1.08 5.93
C ALA A 525 -2.87 -1.56 7.37
N ALA A 526 -3.44 -2.74 7.61
CA ALA A 526 -3.62 -3.24 8.97
C ALA A 526 -2.29 -3.33 9.75
N ASP A 527 -2.30 -2.90 11.01
CA ASP A 527 -1.15 -2.91 11.92
C ASP A 527 -0.93 -4.28 12.59
N HIS A 528 -1.96 -5.11 12.54
CA HIS A 528 -1.99 -6.45 13.11
C HIS A 528 -2.84 -7.38 12.26
N GLY A 529 -2.64 -8.69 12.44
CA GLY A 529 -3.32 -9.70 11.65
C GLY A 529 -3.76 -10.90 12.46
N ASP A 530 -4.92 -11.43 12.11
CA ASP A 530 -5.33 -12.78 12.48
C ASP A 530 -4.51 -13.84 11.75
N PRO A 531 -4.24 -15.02 12.37
CA PRO A 531 -4.80 -15.47 13.64
C PRO A 531 -3.88 -15.21 14.86
N PHE A 532 -4.52 -15.06 16.04
CA PHE A 532 -3.89 -15.35 17.33
C PHE A 532 -3.62 -16.86 17.47
N VAL A 533 -2.39 -17.25 17.80
CA VAL A 533 -1.99 -18.65 18.01
C VAL A 533 -1.76 -18.91 19.49
N VAL A 534 -2.44 -19.92 20.06
CA VAL A 534 -2.23 -20.34 21.45
C VAL A 534 -1.72 -21.76 21.50
N GLU A 535 -0.55 -21.95 22.11
CA GLU A 535 0.05 -23.27 22.30
C GLU A 535 0.22 -23.57 23.79
N HIS A 536 -0.07 -24.79 24.22
CA HIS A 536 0.22 -25.22 25.59
C HIS A 536 1.70 -25.60 25.73
N LEU A 537 2.38 -25.05 26.74
CA LEU A 537 3.80 -25.29 26.97
C LEU A 537 4.03 -26.56 27.81
N PRO A 538 5.08 -27.35 27.53
CA PRO A 538 5.44 -28.53 28.33
C PRO A 538 5.69 -28.22 29.82
N SER A 539 6.04 -26.98 30.14
CA SER A 539 6.31 -26.47 31.49
C SER A 539 5.05 -26.15 32.31
N GLY A 540 3.84 -26.27 31.75
CA GLY A 540 2.58 -26.00 32.44
C GLY A 540 2.09 -24.54 32.33
N GLY A 541 2.03 -24.00 31.11
CA GLY A 541 1.57 -22.65 30.80
C GLY A 541 1.12 -22.53 29.34
N TYR A 542 0.93 -21.30 28.84
CA TYR A 542 0.53 -21.04 27.45
C TYR A 542 1.50 -20.11 26.74
N SER A 543 1.83 -20.42 25.50
CA SER A 543 2.42 -19.50 24.52
C SER A 543 1.27 -18.83 23.78
N VAL A 544 1.20 -17.50 23.81
CA VAL A 544 0.25 -16.71 23.03
C VAL A 544 1.03 -15.94 21.99
N SER A 545 0.72 -16.14 20.71
CA SER A 545 1.38 -15.47 19.59
C SER A 545 0.40 -14.65 18.76
N TRP A 546 0.84 -13.52 18.26
CA TRP A 546 0.07 -12.62 17.39
C TRP A 546 0.99 -11.98 16.35
N THR A 547 0.43 -11.40 15.29
CA THR A 547 1.21 -10.64 14.31
C THR A 547 1.00 -9.15 14.50
N GLN A 548 2.09 -8.37 14.44
CA GLN A 548 2.07 -6.91 14.48
C GLN A 548 3.24 -6.35 13.67
N ARG A 549 3.23 -5.07 13.30
CA ARG A 549 4.40 -4.46 12.62
C ARG A 549 5.67 -4.49 13.49
N ALA A 550 6.79 -4.79 12.84
CA ALA A 550 8.11 -4.88 13.45
C ALA A 550 8.60 -3.55 14.10
N ALA A 551 8.16 -2.43 13.51
CA ALA A 551 8.67 -1.08 13.75
C ALA A 551 8.00 -0.32 14.91
N LEU A 552 7.04 -0.94 15.60
CA LEU A 552 6.26 -0.28 16.64
C LEU A 552 7.11 -0.04 17.90
N PRO A 553 6.95 1.10 18.59
CA PRO A 553 7.71 1.40 19.81
C PRO A 553 7.48 0.33 20.89
N GLU A 554 8.52 0.00 21.65
CA GLU A 554 8.41 -0.82 22.85
C GLU A 554 7.91 0.04 24.03
N PRO A 555 6.98 -0.46 24.87
CA PRO A 555 6.44 -1.83 24.93
C PRO A 555 5.46 -2.15 23.79
N PRO A 556 5.23 -3.46 23.45
CA PRO A 556 4.40 -3.84 22.32
C PRO A 556 3.00 -3.22 22.40
N LEU A 557 2.44 -2.89 21.23
CA LEU A 557 1.08 -2.38 21.03
C LEU A 557 0.03 -3.21 21.78
N PHE A 558 0.31 -4.51 21.94
CA PHE A 558 -0.48 -5.47 22.67
C PHE A 558 0.18 -5.88 23.99
N ARG A 559 -0.56 -5.79 25.10
CA ARG A 559 -0.24 -6.50 26.35
C ARG A 559 -1.10 -7.74 26.50
N VAL A 560 -0.46 -8.81 26.92
CA VAL A 560 -1.15 -9.95 27.52
C VAL A 560 -1.41 -9.60 28.99
N ALA A 561 -2.67 -9.53 29.39
CA ALA A 561 -3.06 -9.36 30.80
C ALA A 561 -3.60 -10.69 31.33
N ALA A 562 -3.00 -11.20 32.42
CA ALA A 562 -3.46 -12.40 33.11
C ALA A 562 -4.33 -12.03 34.33
N ASN A 563 -5.38 -12.79 34.59
CA ASN A 563 -6.27 -12.62 35.75
C ASN A 563 -6.44 -13.95 36.49
N PRO A 564 -6.08 -14.10 37.79
CA PRO A 564 -5.63 -13.04 38.71
C PRO A 564 -4.26 -12.48 38.34
N ALA A 565 -4.03 -11.20 38.69
CA ALA A 565 -2.91 -10.39 38.23
C ALA A 565 -1.55 -11.07 38.50
N GLY A 566 -0.86 -11.45 37.43
CA GLY A 566 0.53 -11.85 37.40
C GLY A 566 1.15 -11.33 36.10
N GLU A 567 2.38 -10.80 36.17
CA GLU A 567 3.11 -10.30 35.00
C GLU A 567 3.46 -11.48 34.07
N PRO A 568 2.89 -11.55 32.84
CA PRO A 568 3.33 -12.53 31.86
C PRO A 568 4.76 -12.21 31.41
N THR A 569 5.56 -13.26 31.16
CA THR A 569 6.93 -13.09 30.66
C THR A 569 6.89 -12.95 29.14
N LEU A 570 7.16 -11.74 28.64
CA LEU A 570 7.33 -11.46 27.21
C LEU A 570 8.61 -12.13 26.68
N GLY A 571 8.54 -12.70 25.46
CA GLY A 571 9.71 -13.24 24.74
C GLY A 571 10.16 -14.66 25.12
N GLY A 572 9.44 -15.36 26.00
CA GLY A 572 9.78 -16.74 26.40
C GLY A 572 9.18 -17.84 25.51
N GLY A 573 8.14 -17.53 24.72
CA GLY A 573 7.31 -18.54 24.06
C GLY A 573 7.80 -18.96 22.68
N ARG A 574 7.30 -20.09 22.19
CA ARG A 574 7.62 -20.61 20.86
C ARG A 574 6.84 -19.84 19.79
N SER A 575 7.54 -19.20 18.86
CA SER A 575 6.92 -18.56 17.69
C SER A 575 6.31 -19.61 16.75
N PRO A 576 5.16 -19.32 16.11
CA PRO A 576 4.56 -20.21 15.12
C PRO A 576 5.49 -20.49 13.94
N THR A 577 5.32 -21.65 13.30
CA THR A 577 6.06 -22.02 12.08
C THR A 577 5.48 -21.42 10.80
N LEU A 578 4.31 -20.80 10.87
CA LEU A 578 3.69 -20.10 9.75
C LEU A 578 4.46 -18.80 9.46
N LEU A 579 4.56 -18.44 8.18
CA LEU A 579 5.06 -17.10 7.82
C LEU A 579 4.00 -16.06 8.24
N PRO A 580 4.40 -14.95 8.89
CA PRO A 580 3.47 -13.87 9.17
C PRO A 580 3.00 -13.22 7.85
N PRO A 581 1.85 -12.53 7.84
CA PRO A 581 1.46 -11.68 6.72
C PRO A 581 2.56 -10.68 6.36
N ILE A 582 2.61 -10.28 5.09
CA ILE A 582 3.63 -9.35 4.58
C ILE A 582 3.61 -8.05 5.38
N GLY A 583 4.76 -7.64 5.91
CA GLY A 583 4.91 -6.42 6.71
C GLY A 583 4.66 -6.58 8.22
N LEU A 584 4.22 -7.77 8.66
CA LEU A 584 4.04 -8.10 10.07
C LEU A 584 5.08 -9.11 10.55
N GLU A 585 5.33 -9.12 11.85
CA GLU A 585 6.18 -10.10 12.53
C GLU A 585 5.40 -10.80 13.64
N TRP A 586 5.78 -12.04 13.93
CA TRP A 586 5.26 -12.75 15.10
C TRP A 586 5.82 -12.15 16.39
N ARG A 587 4.92 -11.89 17.33
CA ARG A 587 5.22 -11.66 18.74
C ARG A 587 4.65 -12.80 19.57
N THR A 588 5.33 -13.12 20.66
CA THR A 588 4.97 -14.24 21.52
C THR A 588 5.16 -13.89 22.99
N ALA A 589 4.21 -14.28 23.84
CA ALA A 589 4.28 -14.13 25.28
C ALA A 589 3.95 -15.46 25.98
N GLU A 590 4.64 -15.73 27.09
CA GLU A 590 4.28 -16.85 27.95
C GLU A 590 3.38 -16.41 29.10
N VAL A 591 2.28 -17.13 29.29
CA VAL A 591 1.38 -16.98 30.43
C VAL A 591 1.53 -18.19 31.34
N ARG A 592 2.02 -17.96 32.55
CA ARG A 592 2.15 -19.01 33.57
C ARG A 592 0.77 -19.37 34.14
N GLN A 593 0.56 -20.67 34.39
CA GLN A 593 -0.69 -21.17 34.92
C GLN A 593 -0.85 -20.85 36.41
N GLY A 594 -1.95 -20.18 36.76
CA GLY A 594 -2.47 -20.04 38.12
C GLY A 594 -3.92 -20.56 38.19
N VAL A 595 -4.38 -21.01 39.35
CA VAL A 595 -5.78 -21.47 39.51
C VAL A 595 -6.72 -20.30 39.20
N GLY A 596 -7.60 -20.45 38.20
CA GLY A 596 -8.54 -19.40 37.76
C GLY A 596 -7.98 -18.40 36.74
N THR A 597 -6.87 -18.72 36.06
CA THR A 597 -6.22 -17.80 35.11
C THR A 597 -6.97 -17.65 33.76
N SER A 598 -7.32 -16.42 33.39
CA SER A 598 -7.68 -16.03 32.02
C SER A 598 -6.63 -15.05 31.47
N ALA A 599 -6.34 -15.10 30.17
CA ALA A 599 -5.56 -14.05 29.52
C ALA A 599 -6.45 -13.19 28.63
N SER A 600 -6.09 -11.94 28.45
CA SER A 600 -6.69 -11.06 27.46
C SER A 600 -5.57 -10.34 26.75
N LEU A 601 -5.70 -10.18 25.44
CA LEU A 601 -4.82 -9.31 24.69
C LEU A 601 -5.48 -7.94 24.65
N ALA A 602 -4.85 -6.95 25.26
CA ALA A 602 -5.35 -5.59 25.33
C ALA A 602 -4.36 -4.64 24.67
N PHE A 603 -4.88 -3.66 23.94
CA PHE A 603 -4.08 -2.56 23.43
C PHE A 603 -3.65 -1.69 24.61
N GLN A 604 -2.37 -1.34 24.69
CA GLN A 604 -1.91 -0.36 25.66
C GLN A 604 -1.23 0.79 24.93
N VAL A 605 -1.91 1.93 24.87
CA VAL A 605 -1.29 3.21 24.52
C VAL A 605 -1.53 4.16 25.68
N GLU A 606 -0.50 4.45 26.47
CA GLU A 606 -0.53 5.49 27.52
C GLU A 606 -0.36 6.90 26.91
N ALA A 607 -0.99 7.18 25.77
CA ALA A 607 -0.98 8.52 25.17
C ALA A 607 -2.20 9.33 25.64
N ASP A 608 -1.94 10.32 26.49
CA ASP A 608 -2.80 11.49 26.74
C ASP A 608 -4.32 11.27 26.93
N GLY A 609 -4.71 10.22 27.67
CA GLY A 609 -6.04 10.15 28.30
C GLY A 609 -7.17 9.52 27.47
N LEU A 610 -6.89 8.81 26.39
CA LEU A 610 -7.89 7.98 25.69
C LEU A 610 -7.70 6.49 26.03
N THR A 611 -8.42 6.01 27.04
CA THR A 611 -8.55 4.57 27.33
C THR A 611 -9.63 3.95 26.43
N GLY A 612 -9.23 3.43 25.28
CA GLY A 612 -10.09 2.62 24.40
C GLY A 612 -9.83 1.13 24.59
N SER A 613 -10.71 0.41 25.29
CA SER A 613 -10.62 -1.04 25.48
C SER A 613 -11.58 -1.78 24.55
N ARG A 614 -11.11 -2.34 23.42
CA ARG A 614 -11.95 -3.25 22.61
C ARG A 614 -11.20 -4.29 21.77
N PHE A 615 -10.67 -5.36 22.36
CA PHE A 615 -10.23 -6.54 21.58
C PHE A 615 -10.44 -7.87 22.34
N PRO A 616 -10.52 -9.02 21.64
CA PRO A 616 -11.09 -10.27 22.17
C PRO A 616 -10.32 -10.83 23.37
N ALA A 617 -11.06 -11.18 24.42
CA ALA A 617 -10.51 -11.91 25.55
C ALA A 617 -10.17 -13.35 25.13
N LEU A 618 -8.88 -13.69 25.13
CA LEU A 618 -8.40 -15.03 24.87
C LEU A 618 -8.41 -15.87 26.15
N ASN A 619 -9.55 -16.50 26.45
CA ASN A 619 -9.68 -17.34 27.62
C ASN A 619 -8.73 -18.55 27.56
N LEU A 620 -7.68 -18.54 28.39
CA LEU A 620 -6.78 -19.67 28.57
C LEU A 620 -7.46 -20.76 29.41
N PRO A 621 -7.46 -22.03 28.98
CA PRO A 621 -8.11 -23.10 29.74
C PRO A 621 -7.48 -23.33 31.13
N GLY A 622 -8.32 -23.61 32.14
CA GLY A 622 -7.88 -23.97 33.50
C GLY A 622 -7.25 -25.37 33.58
N PRO A 623 -6.60 -25.73 34.70
CA PRO A 623 -5.96 -27.04 34.84
C PRO A 623 -7.02 -28.15 34.82
N GLY A 624 -6.91 -29.09 33.88
CA GLY A 624 -7.59 -30.39 33.99
C GLY A 624 -8.58 -30.78 32.87
N THR A 625 -8.70 -30.03 31.77
CA THR A 625 -9.53 -30.47 30.63
C THR A 625 -8.66 -31.09 29.54
N ALA A 626 -8.77 -32.41 29.36
CA ALA A 626 -8.17 -33.10 28.22
C ALA A 626 -8.77 -32.56 26.90
N PHE A 627 -7.90 -32.13 25.97
CA PHE A 627 -8.30 -31.64 24.66
C PHE A 627 -8.71 -32.79 23.74
N GLY A 628 -9.90 -32.68 23.15
CA GLY A 628 -10.26 -33.39 21.92
C GLY A 628 -9.91 -32.50 20.72
N THR A 629 -9.19 -33.05 19.76
CA THR A 629 -8.50 -32.36 18.64
C THR A 629 -9.35 -32.18 17.38
N ASP A 630 -10.66 -32.42 17.44
CA ASP A 630 -11.48 -32.55 16.23
C ASP A 630 -12.26 -31.28 15.92
N ALA A 631 -11.94 -30.64 14.79
CA ALA A 631 -12.78 -29.59 14.22
C ALA A 631 -14.19 -30.11 13.86
N ARG A 632 -15.23 -29.29 13.97
CA ARG A 632 -16.62 -29.70 13.62
C ARG A 632 -17.51 -28.51 13.30
N LEU A 633 -18.56 -28.74 12.51
CA LEU A 633 -19.65 -27.79 12.30
C LEU A 633 -20.42 -27.54 13.60
N VAL A 634 -20.61 -26.26 13.94
CA VAL A 634 -21.28 -25.86 15.20
C VAL A 634 -22.43 -24.87 15.01
N ASN A 635 -22.56 -24.29 13.81
CA ASN A 635 -23.59 -23.31 13.49
C ASN A 635 -23.95 -23.34 11.99
N LEU A 636 -25.24 -23.19 11.70
CA LEU A 636 -25.79 -22.85 10.39
C LEU A 636 -26.70 -21.63 10.51
N SER A 637 -26.60 -20.72 9.55
CA SER A 637 -27.56 -19.65 9.31
C SER A 637 -27.98 -19.65 7.84
N THR A 638 -29.23 -19.31 7.53
CA THR A 638 -29.64 -19.06 6.15
C THR A 638 -30.56 -17.86 6.06
N ARG A 639 -30.23 -16.95 5.15
CA ARG A 639 -31.08 -15.82 4.78
C ARG A 639 -31.93 -16.20 3.58
N ALA A 640 -33.25 -16.11 3.72
CA ALA A 640 -34.19 -16.35 2.64
C ALA A 640 -35.41 -15.42 2.76
N VAL A 641 -36.01 -15.10 1.61
CA VAL A 641 -37.29 -14.39 1.56
C VAL A 641 -38.39 -15.40 1.90
N THR A 642 -39.22 -15.08 2.89
CA THR A 642 -40.42 -15.86 3.19
C THR A 642 -41.54 -15.46 2.22
N GLY A 643 -42.02 -16.42 1.42
CA GLY A 643 -43.13 -16.22 0.47
C GLY A 643 -44.49 -16.05 1.13
N ASP A 644 -45.56 -15.96 0.32
CA ASP A 644 -46.99 -15.79 0.72
C ASP A 644 -47.62 -17.02 1.44
N GLY A 645 -46.80 -17.80 2.15
CA GLY A 645 -47.20 -19.03 2.82
C GLY A 645 -47.11 -20.30 1.95
N THR A 646 -46.81 -20.19 0.65
CA THR A 646 -46.72 -21.36 -0.26
C THR A 646 -45.31 -21.94 -0.45
N SER A 647 -44.25 -21.23 -0.03
CA SER A 647 -42.85 -21.71 -0.08
C SER A 647 -42.00 -21.10 1.05
N PRO A 648 -42.22 -21.49 2.32
CA PRO A 648 -41.39 -21.04 3.44
C PRO A 648 -39.96 -21.59 3.31
N PRO A 649 -38.93 -20.87 3.79
CA PRO A 649 -37.58 -21.42 3.89
C PRO A 649 -37.59 -22.61 4.84
N ILE A 650 -37.02 -23.72 4.37
CA ILE A 650 -36.90 -24.94 5.13
C ILE A 650 -35.42 -25.20 5.38
N VAL A 651 -35.02 -25.13 6.65
CA VAL A 651 -33.68 -25.50 7.09
C VAL A 651 -33.72 -26.92 7.62
N GLY A 652 -32.96 -27.82 7.00
CA GLY A 652 -32.78 -29.19 7.44
C GLY A 652 -31.42 -29.39 8.11
N PHE A 653 -31.39 -30.10 9.23
CA PHE A 653 -30.13 -30.53 9.85
C PHE A 653 -30.23 -31.98 10.35
N VAL A 654 -29.08 -32.66 10.41
CA VAL A 654 -28.97 -34.04 10.91
C VAL A 654 -28.04 -34.08 12.12
N LEU A 655 -28.49 -34.73 13.19
CA LEU A 655 -27.69 -35.02 14.37
C LEU A 655 -27.23 -36.49 14.37
N ASP A 656 -25.94 -36.73 14.62
CA ASP A 656 -25.37 -38.09 14.73
C ASP A 656 -25.50 -38.70 16.16
N GLY A 657 -26.02 -37.93 17.11
CA GLY A 657 -26.18 -38.27 18.53
C GLY A 657 -27.12 -37.28 19.24
N PRO A 658 -27.62 -37.60 20.45
CA PRO A 658 -28.47 -36.70 21.21
C PRO A 658 -27.73 -35.42 21.63
N LYS A 659 -28.39 -34.26 21.51
CA LYS A 659 -27.79 -32.94 21.76
C LYS A 659 -28.82 -31.83 21.98
N SER A 660 -28.48 -30.85 22.81
CA SER A 660 -29.20 -29.57 22.90
C SER A 660 -28.82 -28.61 21.78
N VAL A 661 -29.82 -28.16 21.03
CA VAL A 661 -29.72 -27.27 19.87
C VAL A 661 -30.53 -26.01 20.13
N LEU A 662 -29.96 -24.84 19.85
CA LEU A 662 -30.69 -23.58 19.79
C LEU A 662 -31.10 -23.32 18.34
N VAL A 663 -32.40 -23.25 18.07
CA VAL A 663 -32.96 -22.87 16.75
C VAL A 663 -33.49 -21.44 16.84
N ARG A 664 -33.21 -20.60 15.84
CA ARG A 664 -33.64 -19.19 15.81
C ARG A 664 -34.27 -18.83 14.47
N ALA A 665 -35.20 -17.89 14.52
CA ALA A 665 -35.76 -17.20 13.36
C ALA A 665 -35.71 -15.68 13.63
N ALA A 666 -34.80 -14.99 12.95
CA ALA A 666 -34.59 -13.56 13.08
C ALA A 666 -35.30 -12.81 11.96
N GLY A 667 -36.14 -11.84 12.32
CA GLY A 667 -36.87 -10.94 11.44
C GLY A 667 -36.67 -9.50 11.91
N PRO A 668 -37.36 -9.03 12.97
CA PRO A 668 -37.19 -7.67 13.49
C PRO A 668 -35.75 -7.28 13.81
N ALA A 669 -34.95 -8.19 14.38
CA ALA A 669 -33.56 -7.88 14.71
C ALA A 669 -32.69 -7.57 13.48
N LEU A 670 -33.08 -8.01 12.29
CA LEU A 670 -32.37 -7.71 11.05
C LEU A 670 -32.52 -6.25 10.63
N ALA A 671 -33.62 -5.58 10.98
CA ALA A 671 -33.81 -4.15 10.71
C ALA A 671 -32.77 -3.30 11.47
N ALA A 672 -32.43 -3.71 12.70
CA ALA A 672 -31.38 -3.07 13.48
C ALA A 672 -29.98 -3.28 12.89
N LEU A 673 -29.81 -4.32 12.07
CA LEU A 673 -28.58 -4.61 11.31
C LEU A 673 -28.60 -3.98 9.89
N GLY A 674 -29.54 -3.08 9.63
CA GLY A 674 -29.61 -2.31 8.38
C GLY A 674 -30.32 -3.00 7.21
N LEU A 675 -30.90 -4.20 7.41
CA LEU A 675 -31.69 -4.87 6.38
C LEU A 675 -33.09 -4.24 6.25
N ARG A 676 -33.53 -4.02 5.01
CA ARG A 676 -34.89 -3.54 4.67
C ARG A 676 -35.79 -4.72 4.31
N ASN A 677 -37.11 -4.54 4.41
CA ASN A 677 -38.13 -5.56 4.07
C ASN A 677 -38.00 -6.87 4.88
N VAL A 678 -37.67 -6.76 6.17
CA VAL A 678 -37.53 -7.91 7.07
C VAL A 678 -38.90 -8.47 7.47
N LEU A 679 -38.96 -9.76 7.80
CA LEU A 679 -40.19 -10.38 8.30
C LEU A 679 -40.51 -9.81 9.68
N ALA A 680 -41.68 -9.18 9.84
CA ALA A 680 -42.01 -8.46 11.06
C ALA A 680 -42.30 -9.39 12.26
N ASP A 681 -42.75 -10.62 12.00
CA ASP A 681 -43.13 -11.58 13.05
C ASP A 681 -42.84 -13.02 12.60
N PRO A 682 -41.59 -13.49 12.75
CA PRO A 682 -41.18 -14.85 12.37
C PRO A 682 -41.64 -15.90 13.38
N ARG A 683 -42.30 -16.95 12.88
CA ARG A 683 -42.70 -18.15 13.66
C ARG A 683 -41.88 -19.36 13.26
N LEU A 684 -41.28 -20.04 14.22
CA LEU A 684 -40.52 -21.28 13.97
C LEU A 684 -41.36 -22.52 14.26
N SER A 685 -41.24 -23.55 13.42
CA SER A 685 -41.74 -24.89 13.68
C SER A 685 -40.68 -25.92 13.34
N LEU A 686 -40.37 -26.80 14.29
CA LEU A 686 -39.39 -27.86 14.16
C LEU A 686 -40.11 -29.20 14.07
N SER A 687 -39.76 -30.00 13.07
CA SER A 687 -40.34 -31.32 12.80
C SER A 687 -39.28 -32.38 12.52
N SER A 688 -39.62 -33.66 12.69
CA SER A 688 -38.81 -34.81 12.26
C SER A 688 -39.66 -35.75 11.41
N ALA A 689 -39.04 -36.52 10.52
CA ALA A 689 -39.72 -37.39 9.55
C ALA A 689 -40.60 -38.50 10.18
N SER A 690 -40.42 -38.80 11.48
CA SER A 690 -41.27 -39.74 12.25
C SER A 690 -42.26 -38.99 13.17
N SER A 691 -43.19 -38.26 12.54
CA SER A 691 -44.55 -37.85 12.95
C SER A 691 -44.94 -37.39 14.39
N THR A 692 -44.06 -37.18 15.37
CA THR A 692 -44.53 -36.71 16.72
C THR A 692 -43.56 -35.79 17.48
N LEU A 693 -42.94 -34.83 16.80
CA LEU A 693 -42.41 -33.64 17.47
C LEU A 693 -42.71 -32.43 16.59
N ALA A 694 -43.73 -31.66 16.92
CA ALA A 694 -43.98 -30.34 16.35
C ALA A 694 -43.73 -29.34 17.48
N LEU A 695 -42.47 -28.93 17.66
CA LEU A 695 -42.15 -27.84 18.58
C LEU A 695 -42.25 -26.55 17.78
N ALA A 696 -43.18 -25.69 18.16
CA ALA A 696 -43.33 -24.37 17.58
C ALA A 696 -42.96 -23.32 18.61
N ASN A 697 -42.36 -22.23 18.16
CA ASN A 697 -42.22 -21.05 18.98
C ASN A 697 -42.50 -19.77 18.19
N ASP A 698 -43.16 -18.84 18.88
CA ASP A 698 -43.62 -17.56 18.39
C ASP A 698 -43.17 -16.54 19.45
N ASN A 699 -42.10 -15.81 19.15
CA ASN A 699 -41.31 -14.93 20.06
C ASN A 699 -40.25 -15.62 20.94
N TRP A 700 -39.09 -15.00 21.10
CA TRP A 700 -37.93 -15.56 21.83
C TRP A 700 -38.05 -15.46 23.35
N SER A 701 -38.77 -14.45 23.85
CA SER A 701 -38.92 -14.16 25.28
C SER A 701 -39.92 -15.07 26.00
N SER A 702 -40.73 -15.82 25.27
CA SER A 702 -41.68 -16.82 25.80
C SER A 702 -41.03 -18.20 25.99
N GLY A 703 -39.79 -18.40 25.52
CA GLY A 703 -39.04 -19.66 25.58
C GLY A 703 -37.97 -19.73 26.69
N ASN A 704 -37.28 -20.88 26.76
CA ASN A 704 -36.15 -21.15 27.66
C ASN A 704 -34.80 -20.57 27.16
N THR A 705 -34.84 -19.47 26.40
CA THR A 705 -33.65 -18.83 25.81
C THR A 705 -33.31 -17.53 26.55
N THR A 706 -32.02 -17.16 26.60
CA THR A 706 -31.57 -15.93 27.27
C THR A 706 -30.57 -15.18 26.40
N PRO A 707 -30.41 -13.84 26.57
CA PRO A 707 -29.36 -13.10 25.86
C PRO A 707 -27.96 -13.65 26.13
N ALA A 708 -27.71 -14.13 27.36
CA ALA A 708 -26.45 -14.76 27.74
C ALA A 708 -26.18 -16.07 26.97
N LEU A 709 -27.22 -16.84 26.65
CA LEU A 709 -27.11 -18.02 25.79
C LEU A 709 -26.73 -17.61 24.35
N PHE A 710 -27.34 -16.56 23.80
CA PHE A 710 -27.01 -16.08 22.46
C PHE A 710 -25.56 -15.62 22.37
N SER A 711 -25.12 -14.79 23.32
CA SER A 711 -23.72 -14.33 23.40
C SER A 711 -22.74 -15.49 23.52
N ARG A 712 -23.07 -16.53 24.31
CA ARG A 712 -22.21 -17.72 24.44
C ARG A 712 -22.03 -18.49 23.13
N LEU A 713 -23.06 -18.50 22.29
CA LEU A 713 -23.08 -19.25 21.03
C LEU A 713 -22.62 -18.41 19.82
N GLY A 714 -22.20 -17.16 20.05
CA GLY A 714 -21.84 -16.23 18.97
C GLY A 714 -23.03 -15.70 18.17
N ALA A 715 -24.25 -15.89 18.69
CA ALA A 715 -25.47 -15.34 18.14
C ALA A 715 -25.63 -13.86 18.54
N PHE A 716 -25.96 -12.98 17.58
CA PHE A 716 -26.30 -11.58 17.89
C PHE A 716 -27.54 -11.53 18.81
N PRO A 717 -27.64 -10.56 19.73
CA PRO A 717 -28.73 -10.52 20.69
C PRO A 717 -30.06 -10.12 20.04
N PHE A 718 -31.18 -10.68 20.53
CA PHE A 718 -32.50 -10.13 20.26
C PHE A 718 -32.85 -9.09 21.32
N ALA A 719 -33.42 -7.96 20.89
CA ALA A 719 -33.80 -6.88 21.80
C ALA A 719 -34.99 -7.30 22.68
N PRO A 720 -35.07 -6.83 23.95
CA PRO A 720 -36.25 -7.04 24.79
C PRO A 720 -37.52 -6.59 24.07
N GLY A 721 -38.54 -7.46 24.02
CA GLY A 721 -39.81 -7.19 23.33
C GLY A 721 -39.79 -7.43 21.81
N SER A 722 -38.68 -7.92 21.24
CA SER A 722 -38.63 -8.30 19.83
C SER A 722 -39.53 -9.51 19.52
N LEU A 723 -40.15 -9.50 18.33
CA LEU A 723 -40.95 -10.61 17.82
C LEU A 723 -40.11 -11.72 17.13
N ASP A 724 -38.78 -11.62 17.15
CA ASP A 724 -37.92 -12.73 16.71
C ASP A 724 -38.24 -14.01 17.51
N ALA A 725 -38.17 -15.20 16.90
CA ALA A 725 -38.43 -16.46 17.60
C ALA A 725 -37.14 -17.26 17.87
N ALA A 726 -37.06 -17.93 19.03
CA ALA A 726 -35.92 -18.79 19.39
C ALA A 726 -36.34 -19.96 20.28
N LEU A 727 -35.79 -21.14 20.06
CA LEU A 727 -36.11 -22.36 20.80
C LEU A 727 -34.83 -23.10 21.17
N LEU A 728 -34.56 -23.29 22.46
CA LEU A 728 -33.52 -24.20 22.94
C LEU A 728 -34.15 -25.56 23.25
N VAL A 729 -33.72 -26.62 22.55
CA VAL A 729 -34.33 -27.95 22.64
C VAL A 729 -33.27 -29.04 22.65
N SER A 730 -33.46 -30.08 23.47
CA SER A 730 -32.67 -31.32 23.40
C SER A 730 -33.31 -32.28 22.39
N LEU A 731 -32.52 -32.71 21.41
CA LEU A 731 -32.94 -33.49 20.26
C LEU A 731 -32.15 -34.80 20.20
N GLU A 732 -32.80 -35.88 19.76
CA GLU A 732 -32.18 -37.18 19.50
C GLU A 732 -31.46 -37.22 18.13
N ALA A 733 -30.62 -38.24 17.91
CA ALA A 733 -29.90 -38.49 16.64
C ALA A 733 -30.85 -38.77 15.46
N ARG A 734 -31.31 -37.72 14.77
CA ARG A 734 -32.30 -37.78 13.68
C ARG A 734 -32.10 -36.65 12.68
N SER A 735 -32.85 -36.71 11.58
CA SER A 735 -33.05 -35.57 10.68
C SER A 735 -34.21 -34.71 11.17
N TYR A 736 -34.00 -33.40 11.16
CA TYR A 736 -34.98 -32.39 11.54
C TYR A 736 -35.17 -31.36 10.43
N SER A 737 -36.35 -30.78 10.36
CA SER A 737 -36.69 -29.67 9.47
C SER A 737 -37.31 -28.53 10.27
N VAL A 738 -36.75 -27.34 10.11
CA VAL A 738 -37.24 -26.07 10.64
C VAL A 738 -37.95 -25.34 9.52
N VAL A 739 -39.20 -24.97 9.76
CA VAL A 739 -40.00 -24.15 8.85
C VAL A 739 -40.30 -22.83 9.54
N VAL A 740 -39.99 -21.72 8.86
CA VAL A 740 -40.33 -20.37 9.32
C VAL A 740 -41.53 -19.83 8.56
N THR A 741 -42.53 -19.35 9.29
CA THR A 741 -43.80 -18.82 8.78
C THR A 741 -44.09 -17.45 9.38
N SER A 742 -45.17 -16.78 8.94
CA SER A 742 -45.68 -15.56 9.58
C SER A 742 -47.18 -15.68 9.88
N PRO A 743 -47.69 -15.07 10.97
CA PRO A 743 -49.10 -15.14 11.37
C PRO A 743 -50.11 -14.68 10.31
N GLU A 744 -49.71 -13.79 9.40
CA GLU A 744 -50.61 -13.13 8.42
C GLU A 744 -50.25 -13.43 6.95
N GLY A 745 -49.29 -14.33 6.68
CA GLY A 745 -48.80 -14.57 5.32
C GLY A 745 -48.02 -13.39 4.71
N SER A 746 -47.61 -12.44 5.57
CA SER A 746 -46.79 -11.29 5.21
C SER A 746 -45.41 -11.72 4.72
N ARG A 747 -44.96 -11.09 3.62
CA ARG A 747 -43.66 -11.35 2.98
C ARG A 747 -42.55 -10.55 3.64
N GLY A 748 -41.38 -11.16 3.81
CA GLY A 748 -40.19 -10.47 4.30
C GLY A 748 -38.97 -11.38 4.44
N VAL A 749 -37.80 -10.78 4.59
CA VAL A 749 -36.53 -11.49 4.82
C VAL A 749 -36.46 -11.99 6.26
N ALA A 750 -36.20 -13.28 6.45
CA ALA A 750 -35.85 -13.85 7.74
C ALA A 750 -34.53 -14.62 7.65
N ILE A 751 -33.79 -14.68 8.75
CA ILE A 751 -32.67 -15.61 8.91
C ILE A 751 -33.11 -16.74 9.82
N VAL A 752 -32.92 -17.98 9.36
CA VAL A 752 -33.16 -19.19 10.16
C VAL A 752 -31.83 -19.78 10.56
N GLU A 753 -31.64 -20.08 11.84
CA GLU A 753 -30.35 -20.52 12.38
C GLU A 753 -30.50 -21.73 13.31
N ALA A 754 -29.48 -22.58 13.35
CA ALA A 754 -29.37 -23.69 14.29
C ALA A 754 -27.94 -23.74 14.86
N TYR A 755 -27.84 -23.69 16.19
CA TYR A 755 -26.59 -23.70 16.95
C TYR A 755 -26.50 -24.93 17.84
N ASP A 756 -25.30 -25.48 17.94
CA ASP A 756 -24.98 -26.45 18.99
C ASP A 756 -24.98 -25.75 20.35
N ALA A 757 -25.98 -25.99 21.20
CA ALA A 757 -26.09 -25.30 22.48
C ALA A 757 -25.17 -25.88 23.56
N GLU A 758 -24.52 -27.02 23.28
CA GLU A 758 -23.62 -27.75 24.18
C GLU A 758 -22.14 -27.51 23.87
N THR A 759 -21.81 -26.74 22.82
CA THR A 759 -20.43 -26.30 22.60
C THR A 759 -19.94 -25.45 23.77
N ARG A 760 -19.09 -26.08 24.59
CA ARG A 760 -18.11 -25.39 25.41
C ARG A 760 -16.79 -25.45 24.63
N PRO A 761 -16.01 -24.36 24.56
CA PRO A 761 -14.65 -24.43 24.04
C PRO A 761 -13.89 -25.54 24.77
N GLY A 762 -13.40 -26.56 24.03
CA GLY A 762 -12.65 -27.69 24.58
C GLY A 762 -13.45 -28.90 25.08
N ALA A 763 -14.77 -28.99 24.90
CA ALA A 763 -15.52 -30.21 25.24
C ALA A 763 -15.30 -31.32 24.19
N ALA A 764 -14.44 -32.29 24.50
CA ALA A 764 -14.32 -33.53 23.75
C ALA A 764 -15.52 -34.47 24.03
N GLY A 765 -16.08 -35.08 22.98
CA GLY A 765 -16.94 -36.28 23.11
C GLY A 765 -18.47 -36.11 23.06
N GLY A 766 -19.00 -35.04 22.47
CA GLY A 766 -20.45 -34.91 22.18
C GLY A 766 -20.81 -35.19 20.72
N ALA A 767 -22.08 -35.51 20.44
CA ALA A 767 -22.69 -35.61 19.11
C ALA A 767 -22.31 -34.42 18.19
N ARG A 768 -22.48 -34.48 16.87
CA ARG A 768 -22.12 -33.46 15.87
C ARG A 768 -23.26 -33.23 14.88
N PHE A 769 -23.23 -32.08 14.20
CA PHE A 769 -24.04 -31.89 12.99
C PHE A 769 -23.39 -32.65 11.84
N ALA A 770 -24.08 -33.64 11.28
CA ALA A 770 -23.57 -34.44 10.17
C ALA A 770 -23.87 -33.82 8.79
N ASN A 771 -24.94 -33.02 8.69
CA ASN A 771 -25.38 -32.33 7.48
C ASN A 771 -26.19 -31.08 7.85
N LEU A 772 -26.04 -30.04 7.04
CA LEU A 772 -26.75 -28.77 7.09
C LEU A 772 -27.26 -28.43 5.68
N SER A 773 -28.58 -28.23 5.52
CA SER A 773 -29.20 -27.96 4.22
C SER A 773 -30.28 -26.89 4.30
N THR A 774 -30.41 -26.07 3.26
CA THR A 774 -31.51 -25.11 3.16
C THR A 774 -32.10 -25.09 1.77
N ARG A 775 -33.43 -25.17 1.71
CA ARG A 775 -34.22 -25.02 0.49
C ARG A 775 -34.95 -23.68 0.49
N GLY A 776 -34.71 -22.87 -0.53
CA GLY A 776 -35.32 -21.54 -0.69
C GLY A 776 -35.22 -21.03 -2.13
N GLU A 777 -35.90 -19.93 -2.44
CA GLU A 777 -35.72 -19.23 -3.72
C GLU A 777 -34.34 -18.56 -3.74
N ALA A 778 -33.59 -18.76 -4.83
CA ALA A 778 -32.35 -18.08 -5.13
C ALA A 778 -32.59 -17.09 -6.27
N GLY A 779 -32.44 -15.79 -5.99
CA GLY A 779 -32.52 -14.70 -6.95
C GLY A 779 -31.20 -13.95 -7.12
N ALA A 780 -31.25 -12.75 -7.72
CA ALA A 780 -30.08 -11.90 -7.91
C ALA A 780 -29.97 -10.82 -6.80
N GLY A 781 -28.76 -10.36 -6.51
CA GLY A 781 -28.53 -9.26 -5.56
C GLY A 781 -29.06 -9.55 -4.15
N ALA A 782 -30.01 -8.75 -3.66
CA ALA A 782 -30.58 -8.91 -2.33
C ALA A 782 -31.35 -10.23 -2.15
N ASP A 783 -31.85 -10.81 -3.26
CA ASP A 783 -32.67 -12.02 -3.27
C ASP A 783 -31.84 -13.32 -3.42
N ALA A 784 -30.51 -13.23 -3.39
CA ALA A 784 -29.64 -14.41 -3.40
C ALA A 784 -29.87 -15.31 -2.18
N LEU A 785 -29.78 -16.63 -2.37
CA LEU A 785 -29.86 -17.60 -1.28
C LEU A 785 -28.49 -17.68 -0.60
N ILE A 786 -28.41 -17.34 0.68
CA ILE A 786 -27.14 -17.22 1.40
C ILE A 786 -27.14 -18.14 2.62
N ALA A 787 -26.22 -19.10 2.66
CA ALA A 787 -25.98 -19.95 3.82
C ALA A 787 -24.66 -19.57 4.52
N GLY A 788 -24.72 -19.23 5.81
CA GLY A 788 -23.54 -19.02 6.63
C GLY A 788 -23.25 -20.25 7.50
N PHE A 789 -22.00 -20.68 7.62
CA PHE A 789 -21.60 -21.81 8.47
C PHE A 789 -20.30 -21.54 9.22
N VAL A 790 -20.12 -22.19 10.38
CA VAL A 790 -18.92 -22.06 11.21
C VAL A 790 -18.28 -23.42 11.45
N LEU A 791 -16.99 -23.51 11.10
CA LEU A 791 -16.12 -24.62 11.50
C LEU A 791 -15.40 -24.24 12.79
N SER A 792 -15.65 -25.00 13.86
CA SER A 792 -14.93 -24.88 15.13
C SER A 792 -13.77 -25.87 15.21
N GLY A 793 -12.87 -25.70 16.18
CA GLY A 793 -11.70 -26.57 16.42
C GLY A 793 -10.42 -25.96 15.88
N THR A 794 -9.39 -26.79 15.70
CA THR A 794 -8.02 -26.33 15.40
C THR A 794 -7.47 -26.83 14.07
N GLU A 795 -8.07 -27.89 13.50
CA GLU A 795 -7.61 -28.49 12.24
C GLU A 795 -8.52 -28.10 11.07
N PRO A 796 -7.99 -27.92 9.84
CA PRO A 796 -8.81 -27.77 8.65
C PRO A 796 -9.70 -28.98 8.41
N ARG A 797 -10.92 -28.74 7.90
CA ARG A 797 -11.90 -29.78 7.56
C ARG A 797 -12.21 -29.81 6.09
N ARG A 798 -12.36 -31.01 5.54
CA ARG A 798 -12.90 -31.21 4.20
C ARG A 798 -14.41 -31.03 4.26
N VAL A 799 -14.93 -30.11 3.46
CA VAL A 799 -16.36 -29.76 3.41
C VAL A 799 -16.85 -29.90 1.97
N LEU A 800 -17.94 -30.63 1.79
CA LEU A 800 -18.66 -30.71 0.51
C LEU A 800 -19.80 -29.68 0.55
N ILE A 801 -19.79 -28.74 -0.40
CA ILE A 801 -20.80 -27.69 -0.54
C ILE A 801 -21.50 -27.86 -1.89
N ARG A 802 -22.82 -27.91 -1.91
CA ARG A 802 -23.62 -28.12 -3.13
C ARG A 802 -24.69 -27.05 -3.27
N ALA A 803 -24.90 -26.57 -4.48
CA ALA A 803 -26.06 -25.78 -4.87
C ALA A 803 -26.83 -26.55 -5.97
N VAL A 804 -27.99 -27.07 -5.60
CA VAL A 804 -28.77 -28.00 -6.42
C VAL A 804 -30.02 -27.30 -6.95
N GLY A 805 -30.12 -27.25 -8.27
CA GLY A 805 -31.23 -26.76 -9.07
C GLY A 805 -31.83 -27.89 -9.90
N PRO A 806 -31.29 -28.23 -11.10
CA PRO A 806 -31.76 -29.36 -11.92
C PRO A 806 -31.87 -30.69 -11.17
N GLY A 807 -30.98 -30.97 -10.23
CA GLY A 807 -31.01 -32.17 -9.39
C GLY A 807 -32.25 -32.30 -8.51
N LEU A 808 -33.04 -31.22 -8.31
CA LEU A 808 -34.32 -31.30 -7.61
C LEU A 808 -35.42 -31.97 -8.44
N GLY A 809 -35.28 -31.98 -9.77
CA GLY A 809 -36.25 -32.61 -10.68
C GLY A 809 -36.43 -34.11 -10.44
N GLN A 810 -35.39 -34.80 -9.97
CA GLN A 810 -35.46 -36.24 -9.64
C GLN A 810 -36.40 -36.54 -8.46
N PHE A 811 -36.71 -35.52 -7.64
CA PHE A 811 -37.64 -35.61 -6.52
C PHE A 811 -39.04 -35.07 -6.86
N GLY A 812 -39.33 -34.89 -8.15
CA GLY A 812 -40.62 -34.39 -8.64
C GLY A 812 -40.84 -32.89 -8.38
N MET A 813 -39.79 -32.15 -8.02
CA MET A 813 -39.88 -30.70 -7.83
C MET A 813 -39.87 -29.98 -9.19
N SER A 814 -40.68 -28.94 -9.33
CA SER A 814 -40.71 -28.05 -10.49
C SER A 814 -40.41 -26.61 -10.07
N GLY A 815 -40.05 -25.73 -11.02
CA GLY A 815 -39.68 -24.34 -10.72
C GLY A 815 -38.28 -24.15 -10.10
N TYR A 816 -37.41 -25.15 -10.23
CA TYR A 816 -36.03 -25.06 -9.75
C TYR A 816 -35.18 -24.08 -10.55
N LEU A 817 -34.15 -23.53 -9.91
CA LEU A 817 -33.15 -22.69 -10.54
C LEU A 817 -32.42 -23.52 -11.60
N PRO A 818 -32.49 -23.18 -12.90
CA PRO A 818 -32.01 -24.12 -13.93
C PRO A 818 -30.49 -24.17 -14.08
N ASP A 819 -29.78 -23.16 -13.60
CA ASP A 819 -28.32 -23.01 -13.69
C ASP A 819 -27.77 -22.33 -12.42
N PRO A 820 -27.68 -23.07 -11.29
CA PRO A 820 -27.15 -22.55 -10.03
C PRO A 820 -25.63 -22.34 -10.05
N ARG A 821 -25.20 -21.15 -9.64
CA ARG A 821 -23.81 -20.83 -9.28
C ARG A 821 -23.66 -20.73 -7.76
N VAL A 822 -22.59 -21.28 -7.21
CA VAL A 822 -22.20 -21.14 -5.79
C VAL A 822 -20.87 -20.42 -5.64
N GLU A 823 -20.80 -19.50 -4.68
CA GLU A 823 -19.60 -18.74 -4.32
C GLU A 823 -19.37 -18.81 -2.81
N ILE A 824 -18.15 -19.12 -2.38
CA ILE A 824 -17.78 -19.31 -0.97
C ILE A 824 -16.89 -18.16 -0.54
N PHE A 825 -17.29 -17.46 0.51
CA PHE A 825 -16.61 -16.32 1.08
C PHE A 825 -16.16 -16.58 2.52
N ARG A 826 -15.11 -15.88 2.92
CA ARG A 826 -14.74 -15.64 4.33
C ARG A 826 -14.62 -14.13 4.50
N GLY A 827 -15.54 -13.52 5.24
CA GLY A 827 -15.71 -12.07 5.17
C GLY A 827 -16.16 -11.64 3.76
N ASP A 828 -15.42 -10.72 3.16
CA ASP A 828 -15.60 -10.22 1.79
C ASP A 828 -14.71 -10.96 0.75
N GLN A 829 -13.77 -11.80 1.20
CA GLN A 829 -12.90 -12.55 0.31
C GLN A 829 -13.61 -13.76 -0.30
N LEU A 830 -13.68 -13.80 -1.64
CA LEU A 830 -14.08 -15.00 -2.40
C LEU A 830 -12.98 -16.06 -2.35
N LEU A 831 -13.28 -17.21 -1.76
CA LEU A 831 -12.38 -18.37 -1.66
C LEU A 831 -12.51 -19.34 -2.83
N ALA A 832 -13.74 -19.60 -3.27
CA ALA A 832 -14.01 -20.53 -4.36
C ALA A 832 -15.37 -20.24 -5.00
N SER A 833 -15.50 -20.56 -6.29
CA SER A 833 -16.78 -20.52 -6.99
C SER A 833 -16.92 -21.72 -7.93
N ASN A 834 -18.17 -22.10 -8.21
CA ASN A 834 -18.49 -23.09 -9.23
C ASN A 834 -19.92 -22.87 -9.78
N ASP A 835 -20.09 -23.05 -11.08
CA ASP A 835 -21.37 -22.95 -11.81
C ASP A 835 -21.61 -24.12 -12.77
N ASP A 836 -20.90 -25.24 -12.58
CA ASP A 836 -21.15 -26.53 -13.25
C ASP A 836 -20.34 -27.63 -12.54
N TRP A 837 -20.98 -28.52 -11.78
CA TRP A 837 -20.27 -29.50 -10.94
C TRP A 837 -19.37 -30.47 -11.72
N GLU A 838 -19.73 -30.81 -12.96
CA GLU A 838 -18.92 -31.69 -13.83
C GLU A 838 -17.72 -30.97 -14.47
N ARG A 839 -17.72 -29.63 -14.51
CA ARG A 839 -16.63 -28.81 -15.10
C ARG A 839 -15.68 -28.21 -14.07
N GLY A 840 -15.98 -28.38 -12.79
CA GLY A 840 -15.12 -27.94 -11.68
C GLY A 840 -13.78 -28.69 -11.60
N ARG A 841 -12.93 -28.31 -10.64
CA ARG A 841 -11.55 -28.83 -10.52
C ARG A 841 -11.43 -30.35 -10.28
N SER A 842 -12.44 -30.99 -9.66
CA SER A 842 -12.36 -32.40 -9.22
C SER A 842 -13.73 -33.13 -9.18
N PRO A 843 -14.45 -33.30 -10.30
CA PRO A 843 -15.81 -33.85 -10.32
C PRO A 843 -15.91 -35.29 -9.78
N ALA A 844 -14.89 -36.13 -10.02
CA ALA A 844 -14.83 -37.48 -9.48
C ALA A 844 -14.70 -37.52 -7.94
N ALA A 845 -13.93 -36.58 -7.36
CA ALA A 845 -13.77 -36.48 -5.92
C ALA A 845 -15.04 -35.92 -5.25
N VAL A 846 -15.73 -34.99 -5.91
CA VAL A 846 -17.04 -34.48 -5.49
C VAL A 846 -18.08 -35.61 -5.45
N ALA A 847 -18.16 -36.43 -6.52
CA ALA A 847 -19.09 -37.56 -6.57
C ALA A 847 -18.78 -38.63 -5.51
N ALA A 848 -17.49 -38.95 -5.29
CA ALA A 848 -17.08 -39.91 -4.26
C ALA A 848 -17.39 -39.40 -2.85
N SER A 849 -17.10 -38.13 -2.56
CA SER A 849 -17.44 -37.52 -1.27
C SER A 849 -18.94 -37.41 -1.06
N ALA A 850 -19.73 -37.10 -2.10
CA ALA A 850 -21.19 -37.10 -2.02
C ALA A 850 -21.73 -38.48 -1.60
N GLN A 851 -21.21 -39.55 -2.19
CA GLN A 851 -21.56 -40.92 -1.79
C GLN A 851 -21.16 -41.22 -0.33
N GLN A 852 -19.98 -40.78 0.09
CA GLN A 852 -19.45 -40.99 1.45
C GLN A 852 -20.33 -40.32 2.52
N VAL A 853 -20.78 -39.09 2.28
CA VAL A 853 -21.60 -38.32 3.23
C VAL A 853 -23.11 -38.59 3.09
N GLY A 854 -23.51 -39.54 2.23
CA GLY A 854 -24.90 -39.91 2.00
C GLY A 854 -25.71 -38.89 1.20
N ALA A 855 -25.04 -37.97 0.50
CA ALA A 855 -25.67 -37.03 -0.41
C ALA A 855 -26.14 -37.75 -1.68
N PHE A 856 -27.34 -37.41 -2.17
CA PHE A 856 -27.87 -38.02 -3.40
C PHE A 856 -27.03 -37.65 -4.62
N ALA A 857 -26.96 -38.54 -5.61
CA ALA A 857 -26.20 -38.30 -6.84
C ALA A 857 -26.80 -37.15 -7.66
N LEU A 858 -25.95 -36.25 -8.15
CA LEU A 858 -26.37 -35.26 -9.15
C LEU A 858 -26.55 -35.94 -10.52
N PRO A 859 -27.61 -35.63 -11.28
CA PRO A 859 -27.80 -36.17 -12.62
C PRO A 859 -26.61 -35.82 -13.52
N ARG A 860 -26.18 -36.74 -14.39
CA ARG A 860 -25.15 -36.42 -15.41
C ARG A 860 -25.64 -35.29 -16.30
N SER A 861 -24.74 -34.39 -16.68
CA SER A 861 -25.01 -33.21 -17.52
C SER A 861 -26.02 -32.22 -16.91
N SER A 862 -26.24 -32.29 -15.59
CA SER A 862 -26.94 -31.22 -14.87
C SER A 862 -26.03 -30.01 -14.70
N LEU A 863 -26.62 -28.82 -14.76
CA LEU A 863 -25.95 -27.55 -14.43
C LEU A 863 -25.95 -27.27 -12.91
N ASP A 864 -26.13 -28.31 -12.08
CA ASP A 864 -25.98 -28.16 -10.62
C ASP A 864 -24.54 -27.73 -10.29
N ALA A 865 -24.31 -27.02 -9.18
CA ALA A 865 -22.97 -26.64 -8.75
C ALA A 865 -22.54 -27.37 -7.46
N ALA A 866 -21.27 -27.73 -7.38
CA ALA A 866 -20.69 -28.32 -6.17
C ALA A 866 -19.20 -28.01 -6.02
N LEU A 867 -18.75 -27.88 -4.78
CA LEU A 867 -17.37 -27.63 -4.37
C LEU A 867 -16.99 -28.59 -3.25
N LEU A 868 -15.75 -29.08 -3.30
CA LEU A 868 -15.15 -29.86 -2.22
C LEU A 868 -13.88 -29.14 -1.78
N LEU A 869 -13.90 -28.58 -0.57
CA LEU A 869 -12.89 -27.66 -0.08
C LEU A 869 -12.31 -28.15 1.24
N THR A 870 -11.01 -27.94 1.46
CA THR A 870 -10.41 -28.07 2.80
C THR A 870 -10.35 -26.68 3.41
N LEU A 871 -11.16 -26.46 4.44
CA LEU A 871 -11.41 -25.15 5.03
C LEU A 871 -10.86 -25.12 6.46
N PRO A 872 -9.98 -24.17 6.82
CA PRO A 872 -9.57 -23.97 8.21
C PRO A 872 -10.78 -23.62 9.11
N PRO A 873 -10.68 -23.78 10.44
CA PRO A 873 -11.70 -23.26 11.36
C PRO A 873 -11.99 -21.77 11.10
N GLY A 874 -13.25 -21.37 11.22
CA GLY A 874 -13.72 -20.03 10.92
C GLY A 874 -15.15 -19.96 10.40
N ALA A 875 -15.65 -18.73 10.21
CA ALA A 875 -16.96 -18.46 9.65
C ALA A 875 -16.88 -18.28 8.12
N TYR A 876 -17.85 -18.85 7.42
CA TYR A 876 -17.92 -18.86 5.97
C TYR A 876 -19.32 -18.53 5.49
N THR A 877 -19.42 -17.94 4.31
CA THR A 877 -20.67 -17.62 3.63
C THR A 877 -20.69 -18.28 2.26
N ALA A 878 -21.72 -19.06 1.97
CA ALA A 878 -21.97 -19.62 0.66
C ALA A 878 -23.16 -18.89 0.02
N ILE A 879 -22.93 -18.26 -1.12
CA ILE A 879 -23.91 -17.47 -1.87
C ILE A 879 -24.31 -18.26 -3.11
N VAL A 880 -25.62 -18.47 -3.29
CA VAL A 880 -26.20 -19.15 -4.46
C VAL A 880 -27.01 -18.15 -5.29
N THR A 881 -26.69 -18.08 -6.57
CA THR A 881 -27.37 -17.24 -7.57
C THR A 881 -27.58 -18.03 -8.87
N GLY A 882 -28.41 -17.53 -9.79
CA GLY A 882 -28.48 -18.07 -11.15
C GLY A 882 -27.34 -17.54 -12.00
N ALA A 883 -26.55 -18.42 -12.62
CA ALA A 883 -25.42 -18.03 -13.47
C ALA A 883 -25.85 -17.14 -14.66
N ASP A 884 -27.09 -17.30 -15.12
CA ASP A 884 -27.71 -16.51 -16.19
C ASP A 884 -28.66 -15.41 -15.69
N GLY A 885 -28.62 -15.11 -14.39
CA GLY A 885 -29.45 -14.08 -13.74
C GLY A 885 -30.91 -14.47 -13.52
N ARG A 886 -31.33 -15.70 -13.85
CA ARG A 886 -32.68 -16.18 -13.49
C ARG A 886 -32.78 -16.52 -12.01
N SER A 887 -34.01 -16.50 -11.51
CA SER A 887 -34.35 -16.93 -10.16
C SER A 887 -35.10 -18.26 -10.19
N GLY A 888 -35.03 -19.01 -9.09
CA GLY A 888 -35.77 -20.25 -8.95
C GLY A 888 -35.45 -20.98 -7.65
N LEU A 889 -36.11 -22.10 -7.41
CA LEU A 889 -35.89 -22.92 -6.23
C LEU A 889 -34.50 -23.57 -6.28
N ALA A 890 -33.68 -23.34 -5.26
CA ALA A 890 -32.39 -24.00 -5.10
C ALA A 890 -32.28 -24.65 -3.71
N LEU A 891 -31.49 -25.71 -3.62
CA LEU A 891 -31.11 -26.37 -2.39
C LEU A 891 -29.61 -26.17 -2.18
N ILE A 892 -29.23 -25.48 -1.10
CA ILE A 892 -27.83 -25.42 -0.66
C ILE A 892 -27.58 -26.45 0.44
N GLU A 893 -26.50 -27.22 0.32
CA GLU A 893 -26.11 -28.25 1.28
C GLU A 893 -24.63 -28.11 1.65
N ILE A 894 -24.32 -28.31 2.93
CA ILE A 894 -22.97 -28.25 3.49
C ILE A 894 -22.77 -29.50 4.34
N TYR A 895 -21.83 -30.35 3.94
CA TYR A 895 -21.49 -31.60 4.62
C TYR A 895 -20.07 -31.54 5.17
N ASP A 896 -19.89 -32.03 6.40
CA ASP A 896 -18.57 -32.43 6.89
C ASP A 896 -18.18 -33.73 6.14
N ALA A 897 -17.07 -33.69 5.40
CA ALA A 897 -16.66 -34.75 4.48
C ALA A 897 -15.46 -35.58 4.97
N ASP A 898 -15.09 -35.42 6.24
CA ASP A 898 -14.03 -36.17 6.94
C ASP A 898 -14.56 -37.24 7.90
#